data_AF-A0A9Q0XI99-F1
#
_entry.id   AF-A0A9Q0XI99-F1
#
_cell.length_a   1.000
_cell.length_b   1.000
_cell.length_c   1.000
_cell.angle_alpha   90.00
_cell.angle_beta   90.00
_cell.angle_gamma   90.00
#
_symmetry.space_group_name_H-M   'P 1'
#
loop_
_entity.id
_entity.type
_entity.pdbx_description
1 polymer ?
#
loop_
_entity_poly.entity_id
_entity_poly.type
_entity_poly.pdbx_seq_one_letter_code
_entity_poly.pdbx_strand_id
1 'polypeptide(L)'
;MKPRRLWIAVKEFTAEAKTGGEVKVSEGSLLSQEDNRGTSPGGAFWAKVLDTDKAVKVLPWAAEELSGTYSGLLEAVTNADERLALFKQERLMHRLSMLQKGDSVKVQITSSSGRKDRGVVRYRGPIGKSKHDTCIIFGVELVESASGKGFTDGSFKGQKFFSCRENCGVFVPASRIEPVNWVEGRPHPVPQKGNVRECSRIELTSGDPLSTPGIELGDRVFFKMDDNTPIGTVVYCDHLPKKLETGVFVGILLDDPVGSWDGCFKGQVLCHIPSPEYGILLPISKVYKEKADRGANTSVNNTSLSTSDEYKECPLPSSIRYPPTMEDSSLNGSPSLASSLHLEIQQKNKGPALELDTTEAGEEDQEEEEEEEEEDNDDHVDYDHHHLEINSMVEVNHPPIYGVIRWIGELPGMTETIAGLELEEPLPSGCTDGQYRGIQYFHCQPNKGFFVKLRLCRPDSRFGTLQNLENPVLRCNSLDFRVYASERVEKDTPPPPLGNEGRDRLSGWKKGIQGHCNSCYLDATLFCMFSFTSVLDSMLLRPADKYDGESYTETRDLLRTEIVNPLRKNGYVCATKVMALRKVLEAVGHSSGFTSEEKDPEEFLTLLFRVLKMEPLFHIRSAGKEPHGCIFYQIFVEDHPPKVVPTVQELLEGSLVSGDLKFTEAPSCLILQMPRNGKNFKAFRTIQPSLELDLTDLLEETPRECGICQDLAVTECPDCYKDPSFGDRRVKQFCRICSQQVHKHRARHGHRPRPLSLPEEFSHVGPVPGAIPRQTMQLFGVLCIETSHYVAFAQHGLDAHQWLFFDSMADREGGLNGFNIPRVTPCPEVADYLEMSPEALQGLDPRSLPAYARRLLCDAYMCFYHSPSLGLYK
;
A
#
# COMPACT_ATOMS: atom_id res chain seq x y z
N MET A 1 -23.78 6.32 -39.78
CA MET A 1 -24.45 6.74 -38.52
C MET A 1 -23.81 8.05 -38.06
N LYS A 2 -24.61 9.03 -37.59
CA LYS A 2 -24.08 10.31 -37.07
C LYS A 2 -23.33 10.09 -35.75
N PRO A 3 -22.27 10.88 -35.45
CA PRO A 3 -21.55 10.78 -34.17
C PRO A 3 -22.50 11.02 -32.98
N ARG A 4 -22.24 10.32 -31.87
CA ARG A 4 -22.96 10.50 -30.61
C ARG A 4 -22.75 11.94 -30.12
N ARG A 5 -23.84 12.63 -29.74
CA ARG A 5 -23.76 13.96 -29.12
C ARG A 5 -23.59 13.79 -27.62
N LEU A 6 -22.45 14.23 -27.11
CA LEU A 6 -22.10 14.17 -25.71
C LEU A 6 -22.25 15.55 -25.07
N TRP A 7 -22.70 15.56 -23.83
CA TRP A 7 -22.92 16.76 -23.02
C TRP A 7 -22.29 16.56 -21.65
N ILE A 8 -21.96 17.66 -20.97
CA ILE A 8 -21.48 17.65 -19.58
C ILE A 8 -22.47 18.39 -18.69
N ALA A 9 -22.84 17.79 -17.56
CA ALA A 9 -23.63 18.45 -16.54
C ALA A 9 -22.79 19.54 -15.87
N VAL A 10 -23.19 20.81 -16.01
CA VAL A 10 -22.45 21.95 -15.41
C VAL A 10 -22.98 22.36 -14.05
N LYS A 11 -24.14 21.82 -13.67
CA LYS A 11 -24.80 22.00 -12.37
C LYS A 11 -25.44 20.70 -11.95
N GLU A 12 -25.56 20.50 -10.65
CA GLU A 12 -26.37 19.41 -10.08
C GLU A 12 -27.85 19.64 -10.38
N PHE A 13 -28.56 18.61 -10.84
CA PHE A 13 -30.01 18.66 -11.06
C PHE A 13 -30.67 17.30 -10.82
N THR A 14 -31.96 17.34 -10.46
CA THR A 14 -32.82 16.16 -10.40
C THR A 14 -33.63 16.09 -11.68
N ALA A 15 -33.64 14.93 -12.33
CA ALA A 15 -34.34 14.71 -13.58
C ALA A 15 -35.20 13.46 -13.54
N GLU A 16 -36.31 13.51 -14.28
CA GLU A 16 -37.22 12.38 -14.46
C GLU A 16 -36.54 11.27 -15.26
N ALA A 17 -36.58 10.04 -14.74
CA ALA A 17 -36.08 8.85 -15.41
C ALA A 17 -37.10 8.28 -16.39
N LYS A 18 -36.62 7.74 -17.51
CA LYS A 18 -37.48 7.11 -18.54
C LYS A 18 -38.24 5.88 -18.02
N THR A 19 -37.73 5.24 -16.98
CA THR A 19 -38.33 4.08 -16.28
C THR A 19 -39.30 4.47 -15.16
N GLY A 20 -39.53 5.77 -14.95
CA GLY A 20 -40.26 6.31 -13.79
C GLY A 20 -39.33 6.55 -12.59
N GLY A 21 -39.65 7.59 -11.81
CA GLY A 21 -38.85 8.05 -10.66
C GLY A 21 -37.91 9.21 -10.98
N GLU A 22 -37.30 9.78 -9.94
CA GLU A 22 -36.34 10.88 -10.03
C GLU A 22 -34.90 10.36 -9.92
N VAL A 23 -34.01 10.90 -10.74
CA VAL A 23 -32.57 10.61 -10.75
C VAL A 23 -31.81 11.89 -10.52
N LYS A 24 -30.97 11.89 -9.49
CA LYS A 24 -30.04 12.98 -9.20
C LYS A 24 -28.81 12.85 -10.10
N VAL A 25 -28.51 13.91 -10.86
CA VAL A 25 -27.34 14.00 -11.74
C VAL A 25 -26.38 15.02 -11.13
N SER A 26 -25.18 14.57 -10.78
CA SER A 26 -24.10 15.40 -10.24
C SER A 26 -23.47 16.29 -11.31
N GLU A 27 -22.88 17.40 -10.89
CA GLU A 27 -22.04 18.20 -11.78
C GLU A 27 -20.82 17.39 -12.28
N GLY A 28 -20.37 17.66 -13.49
CA GLY A 28 -19.31 16.89 -14.16
C GLY A 28 -19.74 15.56 -14.79
N SER A 29 -20.99 15.12 -14.60
CA SER A 29 -21.48 13.90 -15.25
C SER A 29 -21.57 14.02 -16.78
N LEU A 30 -21.19 12.96 -17.50
CA LEU A 30 -21.30 12.90 -18.96
C LEU A 30 -22.64 12.33 -19.41
N LEU A 31 -23.24 12.94 -20.42
CA LEU A 31 -24.58 12.62 -20.91
C LEU A 31 -24.53 12.36 -22.42
N SER A 32 -25.08 11.24 -22.88
CA SER A 32 -25.20 10.91 -24.30
C SER A 32 -26.64 11.11 -24.76
N GLN A 33 -26.87 12.03 -25.69
CA GLN A 33 -28.21 12.31 -26.22
C GLN A 33 -28.77 11.10 -27.01
N GLU A 34 -30.00 10.67 -26.70
CA GLU A 34 -30.62 9.49 -27.34
C GLU A 34 -31.32 9.83 -28.67
N ASP A 35 -32.03 10.97 -28.74
CA ASP A 35 -32.89 11.32 -29.89
C ASP A 35 -32.37 12.50 -30.71
N ASN A 36 -32.26 12.30 -32.03
CA ASN A 36 -31.85 13.32 -33.01
C ASN A 36 -33.06 14.04 -33.66
N ARG A 37 -34.28 13.80 -33.16
CA ARG A 37 -35.53 14.36 -33.69
C ARG A 37 -36.25 15.17 -32.61
N GLY A 38 -36.13 16.49 -32.69
CA GLY A 38 -37.04 17.44 -32.06
C GLY A 38 -36.77 17.70 -30.58
N THR A 39 -36.06 18.79 -30.31
CA THR A 39 -36.08 19.47 -29.03
C THR A 39 -37.54 19.73 -28.62
N SER A 40 -37.94 19.31 -27.42
CA SER A 40 -39.30 19.61 -26.92
C SER A 40 -39.52 21.13 -26.87
N PRO A 41 -40.77 21.64 -26.96
CA PRO A 41 -41.05 23.07 -26.78
C PRO A 41 -40.66 23.46 -25.34
N GLY A 42 -39.45 24.02 -25.18
CA GLY A 42 -38.78 24.20 -23.88
C GLY A 42 -37.31 23.77 -23.84
N GLY A 43 -36.77 23.21 -24.91
CA GLY A 43 -35.34 22.90 -25.01
C GLY A 43 -34.92 21.54 -24.44
N ALA A 44 -35.80 20.84 -23.71
CA ALA A 44 -35.47 19.60 -23.03
C ALA A 44 -35.22 18.43 -24.01
N PHE A 45 -34.28 17.55 -23.65
CA PHE A 45 -33.92 16.36 -24.42
C PHE A 45 -33.65 15.15 -23.51
N TRP A 46 -33.81 13.95 -24.05
CA TRP A 46 -33.45 12.72 -23.35
C TRP A 46 -31.98 12.40 -23.56
N ALA A 47 -31.30 12.12 -22.45
CA ALA A 47 -29.91 11.69 -22.48
C ALA A 47 -29.66 10.54 -21.51
N LYS A 48 -28.75 9.66 -21.89
CA LYS A 48 -28.22 8.60 -21.05
C LYS A 48 -27.03 9.13 -20.26
N VAL A 49 -27.11 9.10 -18.93
CA VAL A 49 -25.98 9.43 -18.05
C VAL A 49 -24.96 8.31 -18.15
N LEU A 50 -23.77 8.57 -18.70
CA LEU A 50 -22.76 7.55 -18.93
C LEU A 50 -22.22 6.96 -17.62
N ASP A 51 -22.15 7.76 -16.56
CA ASP A 51 -21.60 7.34 -15.26
C ASP A 51 -22.56 6.39 -14.49
N THR A 52 -23.88 6.40 -14.79
CA THR A 52 -24.89 5.58 -14.08
C THR A 52 -25.73 4.69 -14.99
N ASP A 53 -25.52 4.78 -16.30
CA ASP A 53 -26.28 4.12 -17.37
C ASP A 53 -27.80 4.43 -17.41
N LYS A 54 -28.26 5.42 -16.63
CA LYS A 54 -29.69 5.82 -16.53
C LYS A 54 -30.08 6.84 -17.61
N ALA A 55 -31.26 6.69 -18.20
CA ALA A 55 -31.83 7.66 -19.14
C ALA A 55 -32.69 8.69 -18.41
N VAL A 56 -32.33 9.97 -18.54
CA VAL A 56 -32.95 11.10 -17.84
C VAL A 56 -33.34 12.22 -18.78
N LYS A 57 -34.36 12.99 -18.40
CA LYS A 57 -34.79 14.19 -19.13
C LYS A 57 -33.96 15.40 -18.70
N VAL A 58 -33.12 15.89 -19.61
CA VAL A 58 -32.17 16.99 -19.35
C VAL A 58 -32.76 18.31 -19.80
N LEU A 59 -32.63 19.34 -18.96
CA LEU A 59 -33.00 20.72 -19.29
C LEU A 59 -31.79 21.47 -19.89
N PRO A 60 -31.98 22.40 -20.84
CA PRO A 60 -30.88 23.10 -21.52
C PRO A 60 -29.91 23.84 -20.61
N TRP A 61 -30.39 24.37 -19.48
CA TRP A 61 -29.55 25.15 -18.57
C TRP A 61 -28.63 24.27 -17.71
N ALA A 62 -28.90 22.96 -17.63
CA ALA A 62 -28.24 22.06 -16.71
C ALA A 62 -27.01 21.36 -17.34
N ALA A 63 -26.91 21.36 -18.67
CA ALA A 63 -25.83 20.69 -19.38
C ALA A 63 -25.39 21.47 -20.63
N GLU A 64 -24.10 21.37 -20.96
CA GLU A 64 -23.49 22.00 -22.13
C GLU A 64 -23.04 20.95 -23.15
N GLU A 65 -23.23 21.22 -24.44
CA GLU A 65 -22.84 20.31 -25.53
C GLU A 65 -21.32 20.31 -25.69
N LEU A 66 -20.73 19.12 -25.72
CA LEU A 66 -19.30 18.96 -25.93
C LEU A 66 -18.98 18.88 -27.43
N SER A 67 -17.93 19.59 -27.84
CA SER A 67 -17.35 19.39 -29.17
C SER A 67 -16.75 17.97 -29.28
N GLY A 68 -16.71 17.41 -30.49
CA GLY A 68 -16.29 16.01 -30.68
C GLY A 68 -14.85 15.68 -30.24
N THR A 69 -13.96 16.68 -30.16
CA THR A 69 -12.59 16.46 -29.64
C THR A 69 -12.54 16.55 -28.12
N TYR A 70 -13.34 17.44 -27.52
CA TYR A 70 -13.40 17.59 -26.06
C TYR A 70 -14.13 16.41 -25.42
N SER A 71 -15.16 15.88 -26.09
CA SER A 71 -15.88 14.72 -25.63
C SER A 71 -14.97 13.51 -25.41
N GLY A 72 -14.08 13.21 -26.37
CA GLY A 72 -13.14 12.11 -26.23
C GLY A 72 -12.11 12.29 -25.12
N LEU A 73 -11.63 13.53 -24.90
CA LEU A 73 -10.68 13.84 -23.81
C LEU A 73 -11.33 13.68 -22.43
N LEU A 74 -12.58 14.11 -22.28
CA LEU A 74 -13.30 14.07 -21.02
C LEU A 74 -13.89 12.69 -20.70
N GLU A 75 -14.22 11.89 -21.73
CA GLU A 75 -14.70 10.50 -21.58
C GLU A 75 -13.68 9.61 -20.87
N ALA A 76 -12.38 9.88 -21.04
CA ALA A 76 -11.30 9.16 -20.34
C ALA A 76 -11.15 9.53 -18.86
N VAL A 77 -11.69 10.68 -18.43
CA VAL A 77 -11.60 11.17 -17.04
C VAL A 77 -12.74 10.55 -16.24
N THR A 78 -12.42 9.67 -15.29
CA THR A 78 -13.42 8.89 -14.53
C THR A 78 -14.02 9.65 -13.35
N ASN A 79 -13.32 10.64 -12.80
CA ASN A 79 -13.80 11.47 -11.69
C ASN A 79 -14.55 12.70 -12.23
N ALA A 80 -15.80 12.90 -11.77
CA ALA A 80 -16.68 13.97 -12.24
C ALA A 80 -16.16 15.38 -11.88
N ASP A 81 -15.57 15.55 -10.70
CA ASP A 81 -15.02 16.83 -10.22
C ASP A 81 -13.77 17.22 -11.04
N GLU A 82 -12.85 16.27 -11.25
CA GLU A 82 -11.68 16.48 -12.13
C GLU A 82 -12.10 16.81 -13.56
N ARG A 83 -13.14 16.12 -14.06
CA ARG A 83 -13.67 16.30 -15.41
C ARG A 83 -14.27 17.70 -15.58
N LEU A 84 -15.06 18.16 -14.62
CA LEU A 84 -15.64 19.50 -14.63
C LEU A 84 -14.56 20.58 -14.43
N ALA A 85 -13.60 20.36 -13.54
CA ALA A 85 -12.49 21.28 -13.31
C ALA A 85 -11.64 21.47 -14.59
N LEU A 86 -11.37 20.38 -15.32
CA LEU A 86 -10.67 20.43 -16.60
C LEU A 86 -11.51 21.13 -17.69
N PHE A 87 -12.81 20.82 -17.77
CA PHE A 87 -13.73 21.45 -18.72
C PHE A 87 -13.78 22.98 -18.55
N LYS A 88 -13.79 23.47 -17.30
CA LYS A 88 -13.74 24.91 -16.98
C LYS A 88 -12.44 25.60 -17.41
N GLN A 89 -11.38 24.85 -17.71
CA GLN A 89 -10.09 25.39 -18.19
C GLN A 89 -9.99 25.37 -19.71
N GLU A 90 -10.77 26.23 -20.40
CA GLU A 90 -10.84 26.25 -21.88
C GLU A 90 -9.48 26.33 -22.58
N ARG A 91 -8.55 27.15 -22.07
CA ARG A 91 -7.20 27.29 -22.65
C ARG A 91 -6.40 26.00 -22.56
N LEU A 92 -6.50 25.26 -21.46
CA LEU A 92 -5.81 23.99 -21.30
C LEU A 92 -6.46 22.93 -22.19
N MET A 93 -7.80 22.86 -22.22
CA MET A 93 -8.55 21.95 -23.09
C MET A 93 -8.20 22.13 -24.57
N HIS A 94 -8.09 23.38 -25.02
CA HIS A 94 -7.65 23.67 -26.38
C HIS A 94 -6.22 23.16 -26.63
N ARG A 95 -5.28 23.42 -25.72
CA ARG A 95 -3.88 22.94 -25.85
C ARG A 95 -3.77 21.41 -25.82
N LEU A 96 -4.55 20.74 -24.97
CA LEU A 96 -4.62 19.28 -24.89
C LEU A 96 -5.21 18.65 -26.15
N SER A 97 -6.20 19.31 -26.76
CA SER A 97 -6.78 18.85 -28.02
C SER A 97 -5.76 18.83 -29.16
N MET A 98 -4.79 19.74 -29.13
CA MET A 98 -3.73 19.88 -30.13
C MET A 98 -2.53 18.95 -29.94
N LEU A 99 -2.37 18.31 -28.77
CA LEU A 99 -1.24 17.41 -28.50
C LEU A 99 -1.15 16.28 -29.55
N GLN A 100 0.04 16.07 -30.10
CA GLN A 100 0.38 15.02 -31.05
C GLN A 100 1.48 14.11 -30.51
N LYS A 101 1.69 12.98 -31.20
CA LYS A 101 2.84 12.11 -30.94
C LYS A 101 4.13 12.90 -31.16
N GLY A 102 5.05 12.84 -30.20
CA GLY A 102 6.31 13.58 -30.18
C GLY A 102 6.30 14.81 -29.27
N ASP A 103 5.13 15.28 -28.83
CA ASP A 103 5.06 16.47 -27.99
C ASP A 103 5.57 16.21 -26.57
N SER A 104 6.32 17.19 -26.04
CA SER A 104 6.79 17.17 -24.66
C SER A 104 5.68 17.60 -23.71
N VAL A 105 5.46 16.78 -22.69
CA VAL A 105 4.40 16.95 -21.72
C VAL A 105 4.93 16.73 -20.31
N LYS A 106 4.21 17.24 -19.32
CA LYS A 106 4.35 16.82 -17.94
C LYS A 106 3.17 15.93 -17.58
N VAL A 107 3.43 14.79 -16.97
CA VAL A 107 2.44 13.79 -16.60
C VAL A 107 2.47 13.55 -15.11
N GLN A 108 1.28 13.54 -14.51
CA GLN A 108 1.09 13.08 -13.15
C GLN A 108 0.90 11.56 -13.14
N ILE A 109 1.91 10.84 -12.66
CA ILE A 109 1.93 9.37 -12.66
C ILE A 109 0.98 8.81 -11.59
N THR A 110 0.95 9.42 -10.40
CA THR A 110 0.07 9.03 -9.28
C THR A 110 -0.76 10.21 -8.79
N SER A 111 -2.04 9.98 -8.48
CA SER A 111 -2.96 11.03 -8.03
C SER A 111 -2.54 11.67 -6.68
N SER A 112 -1.86 10.92 -5.82
CA SER A 112 -1.50 11.31 -4.45
C SER A 112 -0.29 12.24 -4.34
N SER A 113 0.60 12.27 -5.34
CA SER A 113 1.90 12.95 -5.21
C SER A 113 1.87 14.44 -5.60
N GLY A 114 0.87 14.89 -6.37
CA GLY A 114 0.79 16.26 -6.95
C GLY A 114 1.96 16.64 -7.89
N ARG A 115 2.98 15.79 -8.01
CA ARG A 115 4.20 15.99 -8.79
C ARG A 115 3.96 15.60 -10.24
N LYS A 116 4.33 16.47 -11.17
CA LYS A 116 4.25 16.21 -12.62
C LYS A 116 5.64 15.98 -13.17
N ASP A 117 5.85 14.80 -13.71
CA ASP A 117 7.12 14.34 -14.25
C ASP A 117 7.17 14.51 -15.77
N ARG A 118 8.35 14.70 -16.36
CA ARG A 118 8.49 14.96 -17.80
C ARG A 118 8.29 13.68 -18.62
N GLY A 119 7.63 13.82 -19.77
CA GLY A 119 7.44 12.75 -20.74
C GLY A 119 7.22 13.27 -22.15
N VAL A 120 7.17 12.33 -23.10
CA VAL A 120 6.90 12.57 -24.51
C VAL A 120 5.69 11.76 -24.92
N VAL A 121 4.70 12.38 -25.56
CA VAL A 121 3.52 11.68 -26.05
C VAL A 121 3.94 10.70 -27.15
N ARG A 122 3.67 9.41 -26.96
CA ARG A 122 3.92 8.36 -27.95
C ARG A 122 2.65 7.79 -28.55
N TYR A 123 1.54 7.91 -27.83
CA TYR A 123 0.24 7.44 -28.26
C TYR A 123 -0.87 8.43 -27.86
N ARG A 124 -1.87 8.57 -28.72
CA ARG A 124 -3.08 9.37 -28.50
C ARG A 124 -4.23 8.68 -29.22
N GLY A 125 -5.21 8.18 -28.47
CA GLY A 125 -6.37 7.51 -29.05
C GLY A 125 -7.07 6.54 -28.08
N PRO A 126 -8.05 5.78 -28.58
CA PRO A 126 -8.80 4.81 -27.79
C PRO A 126 -8.03 3.51 -27.61
N ILE A 127 -8.08 2.97 -26.39
CA ILE A 127 -7.43 1.71 -26.03
C ILE A 127 -8.38 0.50 -26.26
N GLY A 128 -9.69 0.73 -26.42
CA GLY A 128 -10.69 -0.31 -26.68
C GLY A 128 -10.70 -0.84 -28.12
N LYS A 129 -11.17 -2.09 -28.31
CA LYS A 129 -11.30 -2.76 -29.63
C LYS A 129 -12.53 -2.32 -30.44
N SER A 130 -13.40 -1.48 -29.89
CA SER A 130 -14.62 -1.03 -30.57
C SER A 130 -14.30 0.08 -31.57
N LYS A 131 -14.70 -0.08 -32.83
CA LYS A 131 -14.59 0.95 -33.89
C LYS A 131 -15.38 2.24 -33.59
N HIS A 132 -16.15 2.26 -32.49
CA HIS A 132 -16.99 3.38 -32.07
C HIS A 132 -16.49 4.05 -30.77
N ASP A 133 -15.33 3.66 -30.24
CA ASP A 133 -14.75 4.26 -29.05
C ASP A 133 -14.14 5.63 -29.40
N THR A 134 -14.71 6.69 -28.81
CA THR A 134 -14.25 8.07 -28.98
C THR A 134 -13.30 8.52 -27.86
N CYS A 135 -13.04 7.65 -26.87
CA CYS A 135 -12.20 7.94 -25.72
C CYS A 135 -10.75 8.22 -26.16
N ILE A 136 -10.17 9.31 -25.66
CA ILE A 136 -8.79 9.71 -25.95
C ILE A 136 -7.95 9.53 -24.68
N ILE A 137 -7.06 8.55 -24.71
CA ILE A 137 -6.02 8.35 -23.70
C ILE A 137 -4.66 8.68 -24.32
N PHE A 138 -3.77 9.24 -23.49
CA PHE A 138 -2.40 9.54 -23.88
C PHE A 138 -1.47 8.46 -23.35
N GLY A 139 -0.76 7.78 -24.26
CA GLY A 139 0.41 6.98 -23.91
C GLY A 139 1.65 7.87 -23.94
N VAL A 140 2.32 8.01 -22.81
CA VAL A 140 3.47 8.90 -22.64
C VAL A 140 4.67 8.08 -22.21
N GLU A 141 5.79 8.28 -22.90
CA GLU A 141 7.10 7.79 -22.48
C GLU A 141 7.74 8.82 -21.56
N LEU A 142 7.98 8.45 -20.32
CA LEU A 142 8.65 9.24 -19.30
C LEU A 142 10.14 9.35 -19.63
N VAL A 143 10.67 10.56 -19.50
CA VAL A 143 12.05 10.90 -19.88
C VAL A 143 12.83 11.47 -18.71
N GLU A 144 14.16 11.55 -18.86
CA GLU A 144 15.07 12.12 -17.85
C GLU A 144 14.91 11.43 -16.48
N SER A 145 14.87 12.22 -15.39
CA SER A 145 14.67 11.76 -14.00
C SER A 145 13.34 11.05 -13.71
N ALA A 146 12.47 10.91 -14.71
CA ALA A 146 11.21 10.17 -14.64
C ALA A 146 11.24 8.83 -15.38
N SER A 147 12.29 8.53 -16.14
CA SER A 147 12.49 7.22 -16.76
C SER A 147 12.54 6.13 -15.66
N GLY A 148 11.82 5.02 -15.87
CA GLY A 148 11.69 3.92 -14.91
C GLY A 148 10.59 4.09 -13.86
N LYS A 149 9.82 5.19 -13.86
CA LYS A 149 8.70 5.43 -12.94
C LYS A 149 7.31 5.08 -13.50
N GLY A 150 7.26 4.67 -14.77
CA GLY A 150 6.05 4.23 -15.46
C GLY A 150 5.70 2.78 -15.11
N PHE A 151 4.67 2.25 -15.77
CA PHE A 151 4.09 0.95 -15.45
C PHE A 151 3.96 0.02 -16.68
N THR A 152 4.44 0.48 -17.83
CA THR A 152 4.32 -0.26 -19.07
C THR A 152 5.49 0.06 -19.99
N ASP A 153 5.78 -0.83 -20.92
CA ASP A 153 6.69 -0.63 -22.05
C ASP A 153 5.96 -0.03 -23.28
N GLY A 154 4.71 0.42 -23.10
CA GLY A 154 3.80 0.89 -24.14
C GLY A 154 2.78 -0.15 -24.62
N SER A 155 2.70 -1.30 -23.93
CA SER A 155 1.67 -2.32 -24.09
C SER A 155 0.51 -2.13 -23.10
N PHE A 156 -0.72 -2.44 -23.51
CA PHE A 156 -1.89 -2.50 -22.63
C PHE A 156 -2.79 -3.67 -23.02
N LYS A 157 -3.16 -4.53 -22.06
CA LYS A 157 -3.98 -5.75 -22.26
C LYS A 157 -3.51 -6.63 -23.43
N GLY A 158 -2.19 -6.84 -23.54
CA GLY A 158 -1.58 -7.67 -24.59
C GLY A 158 -1.49 -7.02 -25.98
N GLN A 159 -1.92 -5.77 -26.14
CA GLN A 159 -1.76 -5.02 -27.38
C GLN A 159 -0.70 -3.92 -27.22
N LYS A 160 0.22 -3.83 -28.20
CA LYS A 160 1.26 -2.79 -28.24
C LYS A 160 0.71 -1.52 -28.90
N PHE A 161 0.80 -0.38 -28.23
CA PHE A 161 0.33 0.92 -28.75
C PHE A 161 1.49 1.87 -29.08
N PHE A 162 2.59 1.74 -28.34
CA PHE A 162 3.88 2.36 -28.60
C PHE A 162 4.99 1.51 -27.97
N SER A 163 6.25 1.82 -28.30
CA SER A 163 7.41 1.15 -27.71
C SER A 163 8.25 2.16 -26.95
N CYS A 164 8.61 1.80 -25.72
CA CYS A 164 9.56 2.52 -24.88
C CYS A 164 10.29 1.50 -23.99
N ARG A 165 11.29 1.95 -23.24
CA ARG A 165 11.96 1.11 -22.24
C ARG A 165 10.96 0.64 -21.18
N GLU A 166 11.22 -0.52 -20.59
CA GLU A 166 10.36 -1.08 -19.55
C GLU A 166 10.15 -0.08 -18.40
N ASN A 167 8.94 -0.02 -17.86
CA ASN A 167 8.55 0.93 -16.82
C ASN A 167 8.81 2.41 -17.18
N CYS A 168 8.87 2.76 -18.46
CA CYS A 168 8.96 4.16 -18.90
C CYS A 168 7.66 4.66 -19.52
N GLY A 169 6.74 3.78 -19.90
CA GLY A 169 5.44 4.14 -20.43
C GLY A 169 4.39 4.33 -19.35
N VAL A 170 3.47 5.26 -19.58
CA VAL A 170 2.24 5.43 -18.80
C VAL A 170 1.07 5.78 -19.71
N PHE A 171 -0.12 5.26 -19.41
CA PHE A 171 -1.37 5.70 -20.05
C PHE A 171 -2.14 6.59 -19.08
N VAL A 172 -2.43 7.83 -19.49
CA VAL A 172 -3.11 8.81 -18.64
C VAL A 172 -4.24 9.54 -19.38
N PRO A 173 -5.32 9.92 -18.66
CA PRO A 173 -6.36 10.77 -19.21
C PRO A 173 -5.91 12.23 -19.30
N ALA A 174 -6.72 13.05 -19.96
CA ALA A 174 -6.46 14.47 -20.16
C ALA A 174 -6.27 15.27 -18.84
N SER A 175 -6.88 14.84 -17.73
CA SER A 175 -6.74 15.51 -16.42
C SER A 175 -5.34 15.41 -15.80
N ARG A 176 -4.49 14.50 -16.29
CA ARG A 176 -3.18 14.20 -15.70
C ARG A 176 -1.99 14.54 -16.60
N ILE A 177 -2.24 15.25 -17.70
CA ILE A 177 -1.22 15.61 -18.68
C ILE A 177 -1.25 17.12 -18.93
N GLU A 178 -0.09 17.73 -19.06
CA GLU A 178 0.07 19.15 -19.33
C GLU A 178 1.09 19.38 -20.44
N PRO A 179 0.76 20.15 -21.50
CA PRO A 179 1.73 20.50 -22.54
C PRO A 179 2.83 21.42 -21.97
N VAL A 180 4.09 21.14 -22.31
CA VAL A 180 5.22 22.02 -21.99
C VAL A 180 5.25 23.17 -22.98
N ASN A 181 5.24 24.42 -22.51
CA ASN A 181 5.37 25.60 -23.38
C ASN A 181 6.80 25.72 -23.90
N TRP A 182 6.97 25.69 -25.22
CA TRP A 182 8.14 26.23 -25.89
C TRP A 182 7.91 27.72 -26.13
N VAL A 183 8.58 28.58 -25.37
CA VAL A 183 8.74 29.98 -25.76
C VAL A 183 9.93 30.03 -26.72
N GLU A 184 9.58 30.24 -28.00
CA GLU A 184 10.33 30.78 -29.14
C GLU A 184 11.83 30.43 -29.32
N GLY A 185 12.12 29.82 -30.48
CA GLY A 185 13.40 29.98 -31.18
C GLY A 185 14.11 28.69 -31.61
N ARG A 186 13.70 28.10 -32.74
CA ARG A 186 14.63 27.33 -33.58
C ARG A 186 15.07 28.23 -34.74
N PRO A 187 16.31 28.09 -35.23
CA PRO A 187 16.46 27.35 -36.50
C PRO A 187 17.73 26.47 -36.60
N HIS A 188 17.62 25.36 -37.34
CA HIS A 188 18.77 24.74 -38.05
C HIS A 188 18.94 25.43 -39.43
N PRO A 189 20.04 25.28 -40.19
CA PRO A 189 21.47 25.23 -39.84
C PRO A 189 22.38 26.15 -40.74
N VAL A 190 23.68 26.20 -40.40
CA VAL A 190 24.90 26.63 -41.17
C VAL A 190 25.18 28.15 -41.39
N PRO A 191 26.43 28.58 -41.74
CA PRO A 191 27.59 28.87 -40.87
C PRO A 191 28.02 30.37 -40.89
N GLN A 192 28.81 30.82 -39.91
CA GLN A 192 30.11 31.51 -40.10
C GLN A 192 30.60 32.29 -38.86
N LYS A 193 31.88 32.02 -38.55
CA LYS A 193 32.98 32.92 -38.14
C LYS A 193 32.73 34.06 -37.14
N GLY A 194 33.65 34.12 -36.18
CA GLY A 194 34.21 35.38 -35.65
C GLY A 194 33.92 35.56 -34.17
N ASN A 195 34.76 35.05 -33.27
CA ASN A 195 35.90 35.74 -32.63
C ASN A 195 35.54 36.90 -31.68
N VAL A 196 36.13 36.78 -30.48
CA VAL A 196 36.68 37.85 -29.61
C VAL A 196 35.73 38.60 -28.68
N ARG A 197 36.00 38.42 -27.37
CA ARG A 197 36.09 39.36 -26.22
C ARG A 197 35.06 40.50 -26.16
N GLU A 198 34.52 40.92 -25.02
CA GLU A 198 35.13 41.08 -23.70
C GLU A 198 34.03 41.43 -22.67
N CYS A 199 34.41 41.37 -21.40
CA CYS A 199 33.63 41.69 -20.22
C CYS A 199 33.51 43.20 -20.01
N SER A 200 32.31 43.73 -19.69
CA SER A 200 32.19 45.03 -18.99
C SER A 200 30.81 45.27 -18.35
N ARG A 201 30.81 45.18 -17.01
CA ARG A 201 30.39 46.20 -16.02
C ARG A 201 29.02 46.91 -16.17
N ILE A 202 28.11 46.52 -15.25
CA ILE A 202 27.18 47.28 -14.40
C ILE A 202 26.62 48.61 -14.95
N GLU A 203 25.28 48.71 -15.06
CA GLU A 203 24.53 49.87 -14.55
C GLU A 203 23.06 49.54 -14.25
N LEU A 204 22.61 50.02 -13.09
CA LEU A 204 21.25 49.93 -12.56
C LEU A 204 20.34 50.94 -13.26
N THR A 205 19.16 50.51 -13.70
CA THR A 205 18.01 51.40 -13.84
C THR A 205 16.81 50.83 -13.11
N SER A 206 16.37 51.62 -12.14
CA SER A 206 15.20 51.48 -11.28
C SER A 206 13.88 51.35 -12.04
N GLY A 207 13.02 50.43 -11.58
CA GLY A 207 11.57 50.51 -11.78
C GLY A 207 10.88 49.16 -12.00
N ASP A 208 10.60 48.40 -10.94
CA ASP A 208 9.59 47.33 -10.97
C ASP A 208 8.91 47.19 -9.58
N PRO A 209 7.57 47.17 -9.46
CA PRO A 209 6.85 47.30 -8.20
C PRO A 209 6.52 45.95 -7.55
N LEU A 210 7.55 45.15 -7.24
CA LEU A 210 7.42 43.88 -6.47
C LEU A 210 8.49 43.73 -5.36
N SER A 211 8.98 44.84 -4.82
CA SER A 211 9.76 44.81 -3.58
C SER A 211 8.82 44.78 -2.36
N THR A 212 8.75 43.64 -1.67
CA THR A 212 8.37 43.58 -0.26
C THR A 212 9.55 43.04 0.58
N PRO A 213 9.90 43.70 1.70
CA PRO A 213 10.89 43.24 2.70
C PRO A 213 10.25 42.17 3.62
N GLY A 214 10.92 41.40 4.48
CA GLY A 214 12.31 41.38 4.93
C GLY A 214 12.44 40.24 5.96
N ILE A 215 12.90 39.07 5.51
CA ILE A 215 13.27 37.92 6.33
C ILE A 215 14.79 37.76 6.17
N GLU A 216 15.52 38.03 7.25
CA GLU A 216 16.97 38.02 7.32
C GLU A 216 17.46 36.87 8.21
N LEU A 217 18.74 36.53 8.09
CA LEU A 217 19.36 35.53 8.97
C LEU A 217 19.21 35.96 10.44
N GLY A 218 18.75 35.05 11.28
CA GLY A 218 18.50 35.29 12.71
C GLY A 218 17.07 35.72 13.04
N ASP A 219 16.20 35.95 12.05
CA ASP A 219 14.79 36.26 12.32
C ASP A 219 14.04 35.05 12.90
N ARG A 220 13.16 35.33 13.87
CA ARG A 220 12.16 34.37 14.34
C ARG A 220 11.03 34.28 13.33
N VAL A 221 10.75 33.08 12.86
CA VAL A 221 9.77 32.81 11.82
C VAL A 221 8.94 31.58 12.13
N PHE A 222 7.75 31.52 11.55
CA PHE A 222 6.89 30.35 11.59
C PHE A 222 6.35 30.04 10.19
N PHE A 223 5.89 28.81 10.00
CA PHE A 223 5.19 28.39 8.78
C PHE A 223 4.04 27.45 9.15
N LYS A 224 3.09 27.28 8.23
CA LYS A 224 1.89 26.46 8.46
C LYS A 224 2.05 25.09 7.84
N MET A 225 1.85 24.05 8.64
CA MET A 225 1.57 22.68 8.20
C MET A 225 0.11 22.35 8.50
N ASP A 226 -0.43 21.28 7.89
CA ASP A 226 -1.86 20.96 7.94
C ASP A 226 -2.40 20.79 9.38
N ASP A 227 -1.54 20.38 10.32
CA ASP A 227 -1.92 20.08 11.71
C ASP A 227 -1.12 20.86 12.79
N ASN A 228 -0.13 21.70 12.43
CA ASN A 228 0.68 22.48 13.39
C ASN A 228 1.31 23.75 12.77
N THR A 229 1.80 24.68 13.61
CA THR A 229 2.55 25.88 13.19
C THR A 229 3.96 25.90 13.80
N PRO A 230 4.92 25.17 13.21
CA PRO A 230 6.28 25.12 13.73
C PRO A 230 6.96 26.50 13.70
N ILE A 231 7.70 26.80 14.77
CA ILE A 231 8.45 28.04 14.94
C ILE A 231 9.94 27.73 14.96
N GLY A 232 10.74 28.62 14.41
CA GLY A 232 12.20 28.49 14.42
C GLY A 232 12.91 29.76 14.00
N THR A 233 14.23 29.68 13.94
CA THR A 233 15.12 30.80 13.61
C THR A 233 15.69 30.62 12.21
N VAL A 234 15.71 31.68 11.40
CA VAL A 234 16.27 31.63 10.05
C VAL A 234 17.79 31.48 10.10
N VAL A 235 18.32 30.42 9.50
CA VAL A 235 19.76 30.10 9.43
C VAL A 235 20.30 30.04 8.01
N TYR A 236 19.42 30.10 7.00
CA TYR A 236 19.78 30.27 5.59
C TYR A 236 18.68 31.10 4.90
N CYS A 237 19.03 32.07 4.04
CA CYS A 237 18.06 32.85 3.27
C CYS A 237 18.71 33.32 1.97
N ASP A 238 18.71 32.45 0.94
CA ASP A 238 19.29 32.76 -0.37
C ASP A 238 18.73 31.82 -1.46
N HIS A 239 19.08 32.08 -2.71
CA HIS A 239 18.81 31.18 -3.83
C HIS A 239 19.59 29.87 -3.67
N LEU A 240 18.97 28.75 -4.04
CA LEU A 240 19.67 27.46 -4.01
C LEU A 240 20.69 27.37 -5.16
N PRO A 241 21.88 26.76 -4.92
CA PRO A 241 22.91 26.63 -5.94
C PRO A 241 22.38 26.01 -7.24
N LYS A 242 22.69 26.65 -8.38
CA LYS A 242 22.25 26.27 -9.74
C LYS A 242 20.72 26.36 -9.97
N LYS A 243 19.98 27.14 -9.16
CA LYS A 243 18.55 27.42 -9.32
C LYS A 243 18.17 28.87 -8.99
N LEU A 244 18.72 29.86 -9.69
CA LEU A 244 18.36 31.28 -9.47
C LEU A 244 16.88 31.58 -9.80
N GLU A 245 16.29 30.86 -10.75
CA GLU A 245 14.91 31.10 -11.22
C GLU A 245 13.82 30.53 -10.29
N THR A 246 14.16 29.73 -9.27
CA THR A 246 13.17 29.11 -8.35
C THR A 246 12.79 29.98 -7.16
N GLY A 247 13.31 31.20 -7.08
CA GLY A 247 13.09 32.12 -5.95
C GLY A 247 14.01 31.85 -4.76
N VAL A 248 13.87 32.67 -3.72
CA VAL A 248 14.66 32.63 -2.48
C VAL A 248 14.12 31.51 -1.57
N PHE A 249 15.03 30.73 -0.99
CA PHE A 249 14.73 29.69 -0.02
C PHE A 249 15.24 30.07 1.36
N VAL A 250 14.47 29.71 2.37
CA VAL A 250 14.74 29.98 3.77
C VAL A 250 14.96 28.65 4.48
N GLY A 251 16.15 28.45 5.03
CA GLY A 251 16.46 27.37 5.96
C GLY A 251 16.19 27.83 7.38
N ILE A 252 15.43 27.05 8.13
CA ILE A 252 14.96 27.37 9.48
C ILE A 252 15.47 26.28 10.43
N LEU A 253 16.10 26.72 11.52
CA LEU A 253 16.40 25.90 12.68
C LEU A 253 15.18 25.95 13.61
N LEU A 254 14.45 24.85 13.68
CA LEU A 254 13.22 24.69 14.45
C LEU A 254 13.52 24.59 15.95
N ASP A 255 12.59 25.05 16.77
CA ASP A 255 12.66 24.89 18.23
C ASP A 255 12.35 23.42 18.63
N ASP A 256 11.50 22.73 17.85
CA ASP A 256 11.05 21.35 18.07
C ASP A 256 11.53 20.38 16.94
N PRO A 257 11.72 19.07 17.23
CA PRO A 257 12.25 18.10 16.29
C PRO A 257 11.23 17.61 15.24
N VAL A 258 10.69 18.51 14.41
CA VAL A 258 9.69 18.22 13.35
C VAL A 258 10.21 18.47 11.93
N GLY A 259 11.51 18.72 11.81
CA GLY A 259 12.26 18.93 10.58
C GLY A 259 12.73 17.64 9.91
N SER A 260 13.36 17.79 8.75
CA SER A 260 13.89 16.68 7.94
C SER A 260 15.09 17.10 7.08
N TRP A 261 15.72 18.22 7.42
CA TRP A 261 16.78 18.82 6.64
C TRP A 261 18.04 19.02 7.48
N ASP A 262 19.18 18.54 6.97
CA ASP A 262 20.47 18.49 7.64
C ASP A 262 21.36 19.72 7.36
N GLY A 263 20.82 20.75 6.70
CA GLY A 263 21.58 21.92 6.27
C GLY A 263 22.29 21.75 4.91
N CYS A 264 22.13 20.61 4.23
CA CYS A 264 22.76 20.32 2.95
C CYS A 264 21.76 20.30 1.78
N PHE A 265 22.16 20.78 0.61
CA PHE A 265 21.37 20.68 -0.62
C PHE A 265 22.21 20.08 -1.75
N LYS A 266 21.82 18.89 -2.23
CA LYS A 266 22.53 18.14 -3.29
C LYS A 266 24.03 17.96 -3.00
N GLY A 267 24.39 17.65 -1.75
CA GLY A 267 25.77 17.43 -1.31
C GLY A 267 26.59 18.72 -1.04
N GLN A 268 26.00 19.90 -1.21
CA GLN A 268 26.62 21.17 -0.79
C GLN A 268 26.05 21.61 0.57
N VAL A 269 26.93 21.85 1.54
CA VAL A 269 26.54 22.37 2.86
C VAL A 269 26.17 23.84 2.72
N LEU A 270 24.92 24.20 3.08
CA LEU A 270 24.38 25.56 3.01
C LEU A 270 24.39 26.26 4.37
N CYS A 271 24.09 25.54 5.44
CA CYS A 271 24.21 26.01 6.83
C CYS A 271 24.41 24.81 7.77
N HIS A 272 24.79 25.07 9.02
CA HIS A 272 24.95 24.02 10.03
C HIS A 272 23.65 23.84 10.83
N ILE A 273 23.08 22.63 10.78
CA ILE A 273 21.95 22.20 11.62
C ILE A 273 22.44 21.09 12.56
N PRO A 274 22.17 21.16 13.88
CA PRO A 274 22.68 20.19 14.86
C PRO A 274 22.12 18.77 14.68
N SER A 275 20.90 18.60 14.16
CA SER A 275 20.29 17.32 13.77
C SER A 275 19.25 17.54 12.67
N PRO A 276 19.09 16.63 11.69
CA PRO A 276 18.12 16.78 10.59
C PRO A 276 16.67 16.98 11.07
N GLU A 277 16.36 16.45 12.25
CA GLU A 277 15.05 16.60 12.90
C GLU A 277 14.75 18.05 13.30
N TYR A 278 15.75 18.94 13.36
CA TYR A 278 15.56 20.36 13.72
C TYR A 278 15.70 21.31 12.52
N GLY A 279 16.03 20.81 11.33
CA GLY A 279 16.19 21.67 10.15
C GLY A 279 15.05 21.51 9.15
N ILE A 280 14.65 22.61 8.53
CA ILE A 280 13.73 22.57 7.39
C ILE A 280 14.09 23.66 6.37
N LEU A 281 13.90 23.36 5.08
CA LEU A 281 14.18 24.27 3.97
C LEU A 281 12.89 24.54 3.19
N LEU A 282 12.44 25.80 3.16
CA LEU A 282 11.16 26.20 2.56
C LEU A 282 11.33 27.37 1.59
N PRO A 283 10.48 27.51 0.55
CA PRO A 283 10.42 28.74 -0.23
C PRO A 283 10.03 29.92 0.67
N ILE A 284 10.61 31.11 0.46
CA ILE A 284 10.35 32.30 1.27
C ILE A 284 8.85 32.67 1.35
N SER A 285 8.06 32.32 0.32
CA SER A 285 6.61 32.54 0.27
C SER A 285 5.80 31.71 1.29
N LYS A 286 6.41 30.72 1.92
CA LYS A 286 5.78 29.87 2.96
C LYS A 286 6.20 30.25 4.38
N VAL A 287 7.06 31.25 4.54
CA VAL A 287 7.67 31.62 5.82
C VAL A 287 7.17 32.99 6.27
N TYR A 288 6.74 33.10 7.52
CA TYR A 288 6.14 34.30 8.09
C TYR A 288 6.93 34.76 9.32
N LYS A 289 7.24 36.05 9.40
CA LYS A 289 8.02 36.64 10.51
C LYS A 289 7.17 36.75 11.78
N GLU A 290 7.72 36.33 12.91
CA GLU A 290 7.10 36.50 14.23
C GLU A 290 7.12 37.99 14.60
N LYS A 291 5.96 38.56 14.95
CA LYS A 291 5.88 39.97 15.37
C LYS A 291 6.36 40.09 16.81
N ALA A 292 7.34 40.96 17.05
CA ALA A 292 7.75 41.35 18.40
C ALA A 292 6.60 42.10 19.08
N ASP A 293 5.89 41.45 20.00
CA ASP A 293 4.88 42.13 20.79
C ASP A 293 5.58 43.02 21.83
N ARG A 294 5.22 44.31 21.82
CA ARG A 294 5.65 45.28 22.82
C ARG A 294 4.96 44.94 24.13
N GLY A 295 5.75 44.80 25.19
CA GLY A 295 5.30 44.31 26.49
C GLY A 295 4.23 45.14 27.20
N ALA A 296 3.56 44.43 28.11
CA ALA A 296 3.01 44.82 29.41
C ALA A 296 2.00 45.99 29.50
N ASN A 297 0.78 45.67 29.94
CA ASN A 297 0.13 46.29 31.11
C ASN A 297 -1.05 45.45 31.67
N THR A 298 -0.76 44.73 32.75
CA THR A 298 -1.47 44.61 34.04
C THR A 298 -2.95 45.04 34.21
N SER A 299 -3.77 44.08 34.69
CA SER A 299 -4.58 44.09 35.95
C SER A 299 -5.33 42.74 36.05
N VAL A 300 -4.88 41.74 36.81
CA VAL A 300 -4.92 41.52 38.28
C VAL A 300 -6.34 41.45 38.88
N ASN A 301 -6.71 40.23 39.29
CA ASN A 301 -7.27 39.86 40.61
C ASN A 301 -7.17 38.32 40.75
N ASN A 302 -6.08 37.80 41.33
CA ASN A 302 -5.94 37.28 42.71
C ASN A 302 -6.97 36.20 43.08
N THR A 303 -6.56 35.00 43.52
CA THR A 303 -6.16 34.74 44.92
C THR A 303 -5.29 33.46 45.08
N SER A 304 -3.96 33.65 45.28
CA SER A 304 -3.06 33.12 46.34
C SER A 304 -3.00 31.61 46.68
N LEU A 305 -1.82 30.99 46.84
CA LEU A 305 -0.92 31.16 48.00
C LEU A 305 0.54 30.65 47.76
N SER A 306 1.53 31.45 48.21
CA SER A 306 2.87 31.15 48.81
C SER A 306 3.91 30.27 48.08
N THR A 307 5.01 30.83 47.50
CA THR A 307 6.34 31.26 48.07
C THR A 307 7.22 30.11 48.59
N SER A 308 8.53 29.98 48.35
CA SER A 308 9.60 30.77 47.69
C SER A 308 10.90 29.91 47.81
N ASP A 309 11.60 29.65 46.71
CA ASP A 309 12.94 30.18 46.34
C ASP A 309 14.16 29.67 47.14
N GLU A 310 15.18 29.10 46.46
CA GLU A 310 16.41 29.82 46.06
C GLU A 310 17.56 28.90 45.59
N TYR A 311 17.93 29.07 44.29
CA TYR A 311 19.26 29.18 43.64
C TYR A 311 20.36 28.09 43.82
N LYS A 312 21.15 27.70 42.81
CA LYS A 312 21.93 28.54 41.87
C LYS A 312 22.56 27.73 40.70
N GLU A 313 22.86 28.46 39.63
CA GLU A 313 23.28 28.08 38.27
C GLU A 313 24.69 27.44 38.10
N CYS A 314 24.90 26.82 36.93
CA CYS A 314 26.22 26.64 36.30
C CYS A 314 26.24 27.26 34.88
N PRO A 315 27.32 27.97 34.49
CA PRO A 315 27.59 28.39 33.11
C PRO A 315 28.50 27.40 32.34
N LEU A 316 28.31 27.35 31.02
CA LEU A 316 29.23 26.82 29.98
C LEU A 316 30.56 27.62 29.96
N PRO A 317 31.74 27.14 29.45
CA PRO A 317 31.90 26.79 28.01
C PRO A 317 33.08 25.86 27.55
N SER A 318 33.06 25.54 26.25
CA SER A 318 34.19 25.43 25.28
C SER A 318 35.21 24.25 25.25
N SER A 319 35.21 23.60 24.07
CA SER A 319 36.35 23.28 23.16
C SER A 319 37.44 22.22 23.46
N ILE A 320 37.39 21.17 22.64
CA ILE A 320 38.47 20.48 21.86
C ILE A 320 39.81 20.15 22.57
N ARG A 321 40.11 18.84 22.70
CA ARG A 321 41.34 18.17 22.21
C ARG A 321 41.36 16.65 22.47
N TYR A 322 41.72 15.86 21.45
CA TYR A 322 42.24 14.48 21.53
C TYR A 322 43.75 14.50 21.87
N PRO A 323 44.49 13.37 22.07
CA PRO A 323 44.24 12.03 22.67
C PRO A 323 45.30 11.78 23.81
N PRO A 324 45.75 10.57 24.28
CA PRO A 324 46.40 9.48 23.51
C PRO A 324 46.24 8.03 24.07
N THR A 325 46.90 7.12 23.35
CA THR A 325 47.11 5.66 23.49
C THR A 325 48.28 5.27 24.44
N MET A 326 48.46 3.94 24.64
CA MET A 326 49.61 3.16 25.18
C MET A 326 49.62 2.97 26.72
N GLU A 327 50.02 1.86 27.35
CA GLU A 327 50.46 0.51 26.99
C GLU A 327 50.51 -0.35 28.30
N ASP A 328 50.33 -1.66 28.14
CA ASP A 328 50.85 -2.83 28.88
C ASP A 328 51.14 -2.82 30.41
N SER A 329 50.68 -3.88 31.09
CA SER A 329 51.45 -4.59 32.14
C SER A 329 50.83 -5.92 32.54
N SER A 330 51.65 -6.96 32.45
CA SER A 330 51.41 -8.35 32.86
C SER A 330 51.97 -8.62 34.27
N LEU A 331 51.43 -9.63 34.98
CA LEU A 331 52.14 -10.85 35.43
C LEU A 331 51.39 -11.66 36.52
N ASN A 332 51.27 -12.96 36.22
CA ASN A 332 51.47 -14.17 37.05
C ASN A 332 50.44 -14.70 38.07
N GLY A 333 50.11 -15.99 37.89
CA GLY A 333 49.80 -16.93 38.98
C GLY A 333 49.00 -18.18 38.60
N SER A 334 49.66 -19.25 38.13
CA SER A 334 49.15 -20.65 38.15
C SER A 334 49.39 -21.28 39.54
N PRO A 335 48.71 -22.40 39.95
CA PRO A 335 48.92 -23.73 39.36
C PRO A 335 47.69 -24.67 39.27
N SER A 336 47.95 -25.78 38.58
CA SER A 336 47.14 -26.94 38.17
C SER A 336 46.55 -27.84 39.27
N LEU A 337 45.52 -28.65 38.93
CA LEU A 337 45.48 -30.11 39.11
C LEU A 337 44.40 -30.76 38.21
N ALA A 338 44.68 -31.97 37.70
CA ALA A 338 44.06 -32.63 36.53
C ALA A 338 43.31 -33.93 36.84
N SER A 339 42.53 -34.42 35.86
CA SER A 339 42.29 -35.83 35.48
C SER A 339 41.43 -35.84 34.19
N SER A 340 41.94 -36.14 32.99
CA SER A 340 42.24 -37.46 32.38
C SER A 340 40.98 -38.35 32.25
N LEU A 341 40.56 -38.76 31.05
CA LEU A 341 41.17 -39.88 30.31
C LEU A 341 41.04 -39.79 28.76
N HIS A 342 42.00 -40.48 28.16
CA HIS A 342 42.54 -40.49 26.79
C HIS A 342 42.07 -41.74 26.03
N LEU A 343 42.09 -41.75 24.68
CA LEU A 343 42.88 -42.71 23.91
C LEU A 343 42.99 -42.36 22.41
N GLU A 344 44.21 -42.48 21.89
CA GLU A 344 44.74 -42.17 20.55
C GLU A 344 44.53 -43.34 19.56
N ILE A 345 44.89 -43.26 18.26
CA ILE A 345 46.24 -43.60 17.74
C ILE A 345 46.42 -43.21 16.25
N GLN A 346 47.45 -42.37 16.03
CA GLN A 346 48.58 -42.39 15.07
C GLN A 346 48.48 -42.39 13.52
N GLN A 347 49.33 -41.51 12.98
CA GLN A 347 49.88 -41.38 11.62
C GLN A 347 51.10 -42.31 11.37
N LYS A 348 51.38 -42.72 10.10
CA LYS A 348 52.66 -42.49 9.35
C LYS A 348 52.89 -43.39 8.11
N ASN A 349 53.33 -42.74 7.02
CA ASN A 349 54.34 -43.07 5.99
C ASN A 349 54.58 -44.51 5.46
N LYS A 350 54.58 -44.66 4.11
CA LYS A 350 55.70 -45.06 3.20
C LYS A 350 55.17 -45.76 1.92
N GLY A 351 55.73 -45.44 0.73
CA GLY A 351 55.61 -46.23 -0.52
C GLY A 351 56.41 -47.56 -0.47
N PRO A 352 56.52 -48.39 -1.54
CA PRO A 352 56.83 -48.00 -2.95
C PRO A 352 56.25 -48.87 -4.12
N ALA A 353 56.50 -48.41 -5.36
CA ALA A 353 56.83 -49.09 -6.65
C ALA A 353 55.94 -50.20 -7.29
N LEU A 354 55.67 -50.05 -8.61
CA LEU A 354 56.12 -50.88 -9.77
C LEU A 354 55.32 -50.53 -11.06
N GLU A 355 56.00 -50.00 -12.09
CA GLU A 355 56.12 -50.53 -13.49
C GLU A 355 54.90 -50.35 -14.41
N LEU A 356 54.96 -50.12 -15.73
CA LEU A 356 55.95 -49.72 -16.75
C LEU A 356 55.09 -49.72 -18.05
N ASP A 357 55.06 -48.67 -18.88
CA ASP A 357 55.42 -48.79 -20.30
C ASP A 357 55.47 -47.43 -21.03
N THR A 358 56.39 -47.43 -21.98
CA THR A 358 56.92 -46.42 -22.90
C THR A 358 55.93 -46.08 -24.03
N THR A 359 55.98 -44.92 -24.72
CA THR A 359 56.93 -44.58 -25.80
C THR A 359 56.97 -43.09 -26.16
N GLU A 360 58.04 -42.72 -26.86
CA GLU A 360 58.69 -41.42 -27.11
C GLU A 360 58.23 -40.64 -28.37
N ALA A 361 58.68 -39.37 -28.45
CA ALA A 361 59.13 -38.53 -29.61
C ALA A 361 58.47 -37.13 -29.55
N GLY A 362 59.17 -35.98 -29.39
CA GLY A 362 60.23 -35.37 -30.23
C GLY A 362 59.54 -34.55 -31.35
N GLU A 363 59.76 -33.26 -31.66
CA GLU A 363 60.88 -32.31 -31.56
C GLU A 363 60.37 -30.85 -31.76
N GLU A 364 61.30 -29.90 -31.75
CA GLU A 364 61.21 -28.43 -31.67
C GLU A 364 60.99 -27.68 -33.03
N ASP A 365 60.77 -26.35 -32.90
CA ASP A 365 61.15 -25.23 -33.79
C ASP A 365 60.15 -24.48 -34.72
N GLN A 366 59.99 -23.18 -34.38
CA GLN A 366 60.15 -21.90 -35.13
C GLN A 366 59.42 -21.54 -36.45
N GLU A 367 58.77 -20.36 -36.36
CA GLU A 367 58.62 -19.22 -37.32
C GLU A 367 58.15 -19.43 -38.77
N GLU A 368 57.03 -18.79 -39.17
CA GLU A 368 56.94 -17.64 -40.10
C GLU A 368 55.47 -17.33 -40.50
N GLU A 369 55.22 -16.06 -40.81
CA GLU A 369 53.94 -15.42 -41.17
C GLU A 369 53.50 -15.78 -42.61
N GLU A 370 52.18 -15.92 -42.86
CA GLU A 370 51.53 -15.46 -44.10
C GLU A 370 49.98 -15.45 -43.94
N GLU A 371 49.37 -14.36 -44.41
CA GLU A 371 47.93 -14.07 -44.37
C GLU A 371 47.18 -14.82 -45.49
N GLU A 372 46.15 -15.61 -45.16
CA GLU A 372 45.07 -15.93 -46.11
C GLU A 372 43.71 -15.93 -45.39
N GLU A 373 42.78 -15.14 -45.91
CA GLU A 373 41.38 -15.02 -45.50
C GLU A 373 40.59 -16.25 -45.97
N GLU A 374 39.97 -17.02 -45.06
CA GLU A 374 38.76 -17.80 -45.37
C GLU A 374 37.79 -17.80 -44.18
N GLU A 375 36.52 -17.57 -44.49
CA GLU A 375 35.37 -17.39 -43.59
C GLU A 375 34.85 -18.73 -43.01
N ASP A 376 34.29 -18.62 -41.79
CA ASP A 376 33.25 -19.46 -41.16
C ASP A 376 33.55 -20.93 -40.75
N ASN A 377 33.78 -21.15 -39.44
CA ASN A 377 32.72 -21.55 -38.49
C ASN A 377 33.24 -21.89 -37.07
N ASP A 378 32.65 -21.19 -36.10
CA ASP A 378 32.13 -21.62 -34.78
C ASP A 378 33.05 -22.28 -33.72
N ASP A 379 33.31 -21.51 -32.65
CA ASP A 379 33.04 -21.92 -31.27
C ASP A 379 32.99 -20.65 -30.37
N HIS A 380 31.95 -19.84 -30.57
CA HIS A 380 31.70 -18.66 -29.74
C HIS A 380 30.91 -19.06 -28.49
N VAL A 381 31.60 -19.21 -27.35
CA VAL A 381 30.94 -19.25 -26.04
C VAL A 381 30.40 -17.84 -25.74
N ASP A 382 29.11 -17.65 -26.00
CA ASP A 382 28.36 -16.41 -25.73
C ASP A 382 28.24 -16.20 -24.22
N TYR A 383 29.11 -15.35 -23.66
CA TYR A 383 28.91 -14.81 -22.32
C TYR A 383 27.92 -13.65 -22.42
N ASP A 384 26.75 -13.83 -21.81
CA ASP A 384 25.67 -12.85 -21.77
C ASP A 384 26.14 -11.51 -21.14
N HIS A 385 26.43 -10.52 -21.99
CA HIS A 385 26.98 -9.21 -21.60
C HIS A 385 25.94 -8.24 -20.99
N HIS A 386 24.76 -8.71 -20.57
CA HIS A 386 23.61 -7.85 -20.20
C HIS A 386 23.57 -7.35 -18.74
N HIS A 387 24.66 -7.46 -17.96
CA HIS A 387 24.60 -7.24 -16.50
C HIS A 387 25.56 -6.18 -15.90
N LEU A 388 26.27 -5.39 -16.71
CA LEU A 388 27.14 -4.31 -16.20
C LEU A 388 26.42 -2.95 -16.20
N GLU A 389 26.37 -2.30 -15.04
CA GLU A 389 25.69 -1.02 -14.82
C GLU A 389 26.62 0.05 -14.22
N ILE A 390 26.14 1.29 -14.11
CA ILE A 390 26.92 2.35 -13.46
C ILE A 390 27.15 1.97 -11.99
N ASN A 391 28.40 2.04 -11.56
CA ASN A 391 28.99 1.61 -10.30
C ASN A 391 29.35 0.11 -10.19
N SER A 392 29.22 -0.69 -11.26
CA SER A 392 29.80 -2.04 -11.28
C SER A 392 31.33 -1.98 -11.18
N MET A 393 31.91 -2.84 -10.33
CA MET A 393 33.36 -3.10 -10.29
C MET A 393 33.73 -4.04 -11.42
N VAL A 394 34.68 -3.61 -12.25
CA VAL A 394 35.05 -4.32 -13.47
C VAL A 394 36.56 -4.43 -13.62
N GLU A 395 36.98 -5.52 -14.25
CA GLU A 395 38.33 -5.74 -14.75
C GLU A 395 38.35 -5.70 -16.28
N VAL A 396 39.42 -5.16 -16.84
CA VAL A 396 39.59 -4.92 -18.28
C VAL A 396 41.05 -5.14 -18.69
N ASN A 397 41.29 -5.68 -19.90
CA ASN A 397 42.60 -5.96 -20.51
C ASN A 397 43.43 -7.08 -19.85
N HIS A 398 44.62 -7.36 -20.42
CA HIS A 398 45.63 -8.28 -19.89
C HIS A 398 47.01 -7.57 -19.90
N PRO A 399 47.70 -7.37 -18.76
CA PRO A 399 47.29 -7.70 -17.39
C PRO A 399 46.01 -6.93 -16.95
N PRO A 400 45.23 -7.47 -16.00
CA PRO A 400 43.92 -6.93 -15.63
C PRO A 400 44.05 -5.57 -14.96
N ILE A 401 43.28 -4.61 -15.45
CA ILE A 401 43.15 -3.27 -14.89
C ILE A 401 41.77 -3.18 -14.23
N TYR A 402 41.74 -2.76 -12.97
CA TYR A 402 40.54 -2.69 -12.15
C TYR A 402 39.98 -1.28 -12.09
N GLY A 403 38.66 -1.16 -12.15
CA GLY A 403 37.98 0.13 -12.04
C GLY A 403 36.48 0.00 -11.79
N VAL A 404 35.84 1.14 -11.56
CA VAL A 404 34.40 1.24 -11.34
C VAL A 404 33.76 1.95 -12.52
N ILE A 405 32.70 1.39 -13.08
CA ILE A 405 31.95 2.06 -14.15
C ILE A 405 31.32 3.35 -13.59
N ARG A 406 31.64 4.51 -14.14
CA ARG A 406 31.02 5.80 -13.79
C ARG A 406 30.11 6.34 -14.88
N TRP A 407 30.20 5.78 -16.07
CA TRP A 407 29.42 6.20 -17.23
C TRP A 407 29.25 5.04 -18.21
N ILE A 408 28.08 4.93 -18.85
CA ILE A 408 27.84 4.01 -19.96
C ILE A 408 27.09 4.79 -21.04
N GLY A 409 27.54 4.72 -22.28
CA GLY A 409 26.86 5.36 -23.40
C GLY A 409 27.63 5.26 -24.71
N GLU A 410 27.12 5.93 -25.74
CA GLU A 410 27.77 5.99 -27.06
C GLU A 410 28.67 7.23 -27.12
N LEU A 411 29.93 7.05 -27.51
CA LEU A 411 30.84 8.16 -27.75
C LEU A 411 30.74 8.65 -29.20
N PRO A 412 30.91 9.96 -29.48
CA PRO A 412 30.84 10.51 -30.83
C PRO A 412 31.80 9.81 -31.82
N GLY A 413 31.23 9.10 -32.79
CA GLY A 413 31.97 8.34 -33.80
C GLY A 413 32.20 6.86 -33.48
N MET A 414 31.64 6.34 -32.39
CA MET A 414 31.60 4.91 -32.08
C MET A 414 30.15 4.43 -32.11
N THR A 415 29.89 3.33 -32.83
CA THR A 415 28.55 2.69 -32.91
C THR A 415 28.30 1.69 -31.79
N GLU A 416 29.30 1.45 -30.93
CA GLU A 416 29.26 0.48 -29.86
C GLU A 416 29.19 1.19 -28.49
N THR A 417 28.50 0.55 -27.54
CA THR A 417 28.39 1.04 -26.16
C THR A 417 29.75 1.05 -25.46
N ILE A 418 30.12 2.21 -24.92
CA ILE A 418 31.36 2.45 -24.21
C ILE A 418 31.08 2.62 -22.71
N ALA A 419 31.92 2.02 -21.88
CA ALA A 419 32.00 2.26 -20.44
C ALA A 419 33.12 3.27 -20.14
N GLY A 420 32.80 4.27 -19.33
CA GLY A 420 33.76 5.18 -18.70
C GLY A 420 34.04 4.69 -17.28
N LEU A 421 35.28 4.31 -17.02
CA LEU A 421 35.76 3.71 -15.77
C LEU A 421 36.56 4.72 -14.95
N GLU A 422 36.35 4.72 -13.65
CA GLU A 422 37.28 5.27 -12.68
C GLU A 422 38.19 4.15 -12.19
N LEU A 423 39.44 4.16 -12.63
CA LEU A 423 40.43 3.13 -12.31
C LEU A 423 40.89 3.23 -10.85
N GLU A 424 41.22 2.09 -10.25
CA GLU A 424 41.78 2.02 -8.91
C GLU A 424 43.20 2.66 -8.90
N GLU A 425 44.04 2.24 -9.84
CA GLU A 425 45.39 2.79 -10.07
C GLU A 425 45.46 3.59 -11.39
N PRO A 426 46.14 4.76 -11.40
CA PRO A 426 46.29 5.56 -12.60
C PRO A 426 47.23 4.88 -13.61
N LEU A 427 46.86 4.85 -14.90
CA LEU A 427 47.74 4.31 -15.94
C LEU A 427 48.73 5.37 -16.45
N PRO A 428 49.97 4.98 -16.84
CA PRO A 428 51.01 5.91 -17.28
C PRO A 428 50.68 6.73 -18.53
N SER A 429 49.75 6.26 -19.38
CA SER A 429 49.35 6.93 -20.62
C SER A 429 47.93 6.53 -21.02
N GLY A 430 47.06 7.50 -21.34
CA GLY A 430 45.71 7.26 -21.88
C GLY A 430 44.56 7.43 -20.89
N CYS A 431 44.83 7.73 -19.62
CA CYS A 431 43.79 8.09 -18.67
C CYS A 431 43.46 9.59 -18.69
N THR A 432 42.22 9.89 -18.37
CA THR A 432 41.60 11.21 -18.37
C THR A 432 41.08 11.50 -16.97
N ASP A 433 40.37 12.59 -16.77
CA ASP A 433 39.56 12.89 -15.57
C ASP A 433 38.07 12.58 -15.81
N GLY A 434 37.78 11.73 -16.81
CA GLY A 434 36.44 11.40 -17.30
C GLY A 434 35.97 12.29 -18.45
N GLN A 435 36.89 13.01 -19.10
CA GLN A 435 36.67 13.72 -20.37
C GLN A 435 37.04 12.86 -21.58
N TYR A 436 36.22 12.91 -22.63
CA TYR A 436 36.55 12.37 -23.94
C TYR A 436 36.35 13.44 -25.01
N ARG A 437 37.40 13.73 -25.79
CA ARG A 437 37.42 14.78 -26.83
C ARG A 437 36.89 16.15 -26.37
N GLY A 438 37.20 16.54 -25.13
CA GLY A 438 36.82 17.83 -24.54
C GLY A 438 35.39 17.90 -23.98
N ILE A 439 34.65 16.79 -23.95
CA ILE A 439 33.34 16.67 -23.31
C ILE A 439 33.48 15.85 -22.03
N GLN A 440 32.95 16.36 -20.92
CA GLN A 440 32.95 15.66 -19.63
C GLN A 440 31.80 14.65 -19.57
N TYR A 441 32.11 13.37 -19.38
CA TYR A 441 31.12 12.29 -19.28
C TYR A 441 30.90 11.81 -17.83
N PHE A 442 31.96 11.81 -17.02
CA PHE A 442 31.93 11.56 -15.58
C PHE A 442 33.10 12.28 -14.90
N HIS A 443 33.11 12.44 -13.58
CA HIS A 443 34.22 13.08 -12.87
C HIS A 443 34.97 12.04 -12.03
N CYS A 444 36.29 12.04 -12.11
CA CYS A 444 37.18 11.25 -11.25
C CYS A 444 38.49 12.01 -10.99
N GLN A 445 39.39 11.43 -10.18
CA GLN A 445 40.71 12.03 -10.01
C GLN A 445 41.47 12.12 -11.35
N PRO A 446 42.32 13.14 -11.56
CA PRO A 446 43.12 13.26 -12.77
C PRO A 446 43.92 11.99 -13.04
N ASN A 447 43.91 11.53 -14.29
CA ASN A 447 44.57 10.30 -14.76
C ASN A 447 43.96 8.99 -14.24
N LYS A 448 42.68 8.98 -13.83
CA LYS A 448 41.95 7.74 -13.47
C LYS A 448 40.76 7.41 -14.37
N GLY A 449 40.38 8.29 -15.29
CA GLY A 449 39.25 8.10 -16.20
C GLY A 449 39.65 7.32 -17.44
N PHE A 450 39.07 6.14 -17.67
CA PHE A 450 39.40 5.28 -18.80
C PHE A 450 38.14 4.89 -19.59
N PHE A 451 38.17 5.04 -20.91
CA PHE A 451 37.03 4.67 -21.76
C PHE A 451 37.32 3.38 -22.52
N VAL A 452 36.44 2.40 -22.41
CA VAL A 452 36.58 1.10 -23.06
C VAL A 452 35.23 0.57 -23.52
N LYS A 453 35.22 -0.27 -24.56
CA LYS A 453 34.00 -0.93 -25.03
C LYS A 453 33.39 -1.75 -23.89
N LEU A 454 32.09 -1.62 -23.66
CA LEU A 454 31.41 -2.28 -22.54
C LEU A 454 31.58 -3.81 -22.61
N ARG A 455 31.59 -4.39 -23.81
CA ARG A 455 31.84 -5.83 -24.04
C ARG A 455 33.21 -6.34 -23.57
N LEU A 456 34.19 -5.45 -23.42
CA LEU A 456 35.53 -5.80 -22.93
C LEU A 456 35.63 -5.71 -21.40
N CYS A 457 34.59 -5.20 -20.73
CA CYS A 457 34.53 -5.19 -19.28
C CYS A 457 34.03 -6.55 -18.79
N ARG A 458 34.69 -7.08 -17.76
CA ARG A 458 34.24 -8.26 -17.02
C ARG A 458 34.03 -7.86 -15.56
N PRO A 459 33.10 -8.48 -14.82
CA PRO A 459 33.02 -8.30 -13.37
C PRO A 459 34.38 -8.57 -12.73
N ASP A 460 34.80 -7.72 -11.80
CA ASP A 460 36.10 -7.86 -11.12
C ASP A 460 36.18 -9.23 -10.42
N SER A 461 37.07 -10.10 -10.93
CA SER A 461 37.19 -11.49 -10.50
C SER A 461 37.65 -11.62 -9.05
N ARG A 462 38.24 -10.56 -8.46
CA ARG A 462 38.64 -10.52 -7.04
C ARG A 462 37.44 -10.59 -6.10
N PHE A 463 36.24 -10.28 -6.58
CA PHE A 463 35.02 -10.19 -5.76
C PHE A 463 34.00 -11.31 -6.01
N GLY A 464 34.34 -12.32 -6.83
CA GLY A 464 33.54 -13.54 -7.04
C GLY A 464 32.35 -13.37 -8.00
N THR A 465 32.09 -14.41 -8.79
CA THR A 465 31.08 -14.45 -9.88
C THR A 465 29.65 -14.38 -9.35
N LEU A 466 28.91 -13.32 -9.66
CA LEU A 466 27.46 -13.24 -9.44
C LEU A 466 26.74 -14.15 -10.45
N GLN A 467 26.28 -15.31 -9.99
CA GLN A 467 25.49 -16.26 -10.76
C GLN A 467 24.09 -15.69 -11.12
N ASN A 468 23.70 -15.89 -12.38
CA ASN A 468 22.39 -16.15 -12.99
C ASN A 468 21.09 -15.54 -12.41
N LEU A 469 20.21 -15.13 -13.34
CA LEU A 469 18.82 -14.71 -13.14
C LEU A 469 18.08 -15.51 -12.04
N GLU A 470 17.97 -14.94 -10.85
CA GLU A 470 17.08 -15.46 -9.81
C GLU A 470 16.02 -14.41 -9.43
N ASN A 471 14.76 -14.88 -9.53
CA ASN A 471 13.50 -14.23 -9.17
C ASN A 471 13.64 -13.23 -7.98
N PRO A 472 13.01 -12.03 -8.00
CA PRO A 472 12.97 -11.12 -6.84
C PRO A 472 12.54 -11.80 -5.53
N VAL A 473 11.70 -12.85 -5.65
CA VAL A 473 11.27 -13.71 -4.53
C VAL A 473 12.41 -14.57 -3.98
N LEU A 474 13.34 -15.05 -4.81
CA LEU A 474 14.52 -15.81 -4.38
C LEU A 474 15.63 -14.88 -3.84
N ARG A 475 15.70 -13.64 -4.31
CA ARG A 475 16.64 -12.63 -3.80
C ARG A 475 16.39 -12.21 -2.36
N CYS A 476 15.16 -12.37 -1.84
CA CYS A 476 14.87 -12.30 -0.40
C CYS A 476 15.71 -13.29 0.43
N ASN A 477 16.39 -14.26 -0.19
CA ASN A 477 17.22 -15.24 0.51
C ASN A 477 18.73 -15.15 0.20
N SER A 478 19.21 -14.45 -0.84
CA SER A 478 20.51 -14.85 -1.44
C SER A 478 21.79 -14.07 -1.07
N LEU A 479 21.82 -12.77 -0.72
CA LEU A 479 23.13 -12.10 -0.54
C LEU A 479 23.34 -11.24 0.73
N ASP A 480 22.36 -11.18 1.63
CA ASP A 480 22.58 -10.77 3.04
C ASP A 480 21.58 -11.42 4.02
N PHE A 481 20.79 -12.39 3.54
CA PHE A 481 19.48 -12.73 4.11
C PHE A 481 19.32 -14.20 4.53
N ARG A 482 20.41 -14.94 4.76
CA ARG A 482 20.35 -16.24 5.49
C ARG A 482 19.64 -16.14 6.85
N VAL A 483 19.51 -14.92 7.39
CA VAL A 483 18.83 -14.60 8.66
C VAL A 483 17.32 -14.28 8.48
N TYR A 484 16.78 -14.27 7.26
CA TYR A 484 15.41 -13.80 6.96
C TYR A 484 14.51 -14.84 6.28
N ALA A 485 15.02 -16.04 5.97
CA ALA A 485 14.19 -17.15 5.54
C ALA A 485 13.29 -17.60 6.70
N SER A 486 11.98 -17.64 6.49
CA SER A 486 11.09 -18.31 7.45
C SER A 486 11.27 -19.81 7.30
N GLU A 487 11.93 -20.44 8.28
CA GLU A 487 12.13 -21.88 8.32
C GLU A 487 10.80 -22.62 8.27
N ARG A 488 10.79 -23.77 7.58
CA ARG A 488 9.67 -24.70 7.62
C ARG A 488 9.59 -25.33 9.01
N VAL A 489 8.40 -25.30 9.61
CA VAL A 489 8.12 -25.86 10.93
C VAL A 489 7.14 -27.01 10.78
N GLU A 490 7.66 -28.24 10.78
CA GLU A 490 6.85 -29.47 10.65
C GLU A 490 5.99 -29.75 11.88
N LYS A 491 6.48 -29.36 13.07
CA LYS A 491 5.78 -29.61 14.33
C LYS A 491 4.53 -28.73 14.40
N ASP A 492 3.37 -29.35 14.60
CA ASP A 492 2.11 -28.65 14.86
C ASP A 492 2.30 -27.64 16.00
N THR A 493 2.07 -26.37 15.69
CA THR A 493 2.32 -25.25 16.59
C THR A 493 0.98 -24.61 16.97
N PRO A 494 0.53 -24.73 18.22
CA PRO A 494 -0.68 -24.06 18.67
C PRO A 494 -0.49 -22.54 18.66
N PRO A 495 -1.58 -21.75 18.71
CA PRO A 495 -1.47 -20.30 18.87
C PRO A 495 -0.59 -19.92 20.07
N PRO A 496 0.13 -18.79 20.03
CA PRO A 496 0.90 -18.31 21.18
C PRO A 496 0.00 -18.11 22.41
N PRO A 497 0.55 -18.22 23.63
CA PRO A 497 -0.21 -17.96 24.85
C PRO A 497 -0.82 -16.57 24.82
N LEU A 498 -2.10 -16.47 25.22
CA LEU A 498 -2.78 -15.18 25.31
C LEU A 498 -2.10 -14.27 26.35
N GLY A 499 -2.17 -12.96 26.12
CA GLY A 499 -1.58 -11.93 26.96
C GLY A 499 -0.20 -11.46 26.46
N ASN A 500 0.68 -11.09 27.41
CA ASN A 500 1.95 -10.44 27.10
C ASN A 500 2.96 -11.37 26.41
N GLU A 501 2.97 -12.67 26.72
CA GLU A 501 3.90 -13.61 26.07
C GLU A 501 3.62 -13.78 24.57
N GLY A 502 2.34 -13.92 24.20
CA GLY A 502 1.93 -13.94 22.79
C GLY A 502 2.22 -12.61 22.09
N ARG A 503 1.96 -11.49 22.78
CA ARG A 503 2.29 -10.15 22.29
C ARG A 503 3.77 -10.01 21.97
N ASP A 504 4.65 -10.37 22.90
CA ASP A 504 6.10 -10.17 22.73
C ASP A 504 6.68 -11.06 21.62
N ARG A 505 6.01 -12.18 21.29
CA ARG A 505 6.40 -13.05 20.18
C ARG A 505 6.03 -12.47 18.81
N LEU A 506 4.84 -11.89 18.69
CA LEU A 506 4.25 -11.46 17.41
C LEU A 506 4.31 -9.94 17.18
N SER A 507 4.60 -9.13 18.19
CA SER A 507 4.69 -7.66 18.06
C SER A 507 6.12 -7.20 17.70
N GLY A 508 6.19 -6.11 16.94
CA GLY A 508 7.43 -5.44 16.59
C GLY A 508 7.58 -5.16 15.10
N TRP A 509 8.75 -4.59 14.79
CA TRP A 509 9.25 -4.44 13.43
C TRP A 509 9.65 -5.81 12.86
N LYS A 510 9.38 -6.05 11.57
CA LYS A 510 9.63 -7.34 10.91
C LYS A 510 8.90 -8.50 11.61
N LYS A 511 7.62 -8.29 11.87
CA LYS A 511 6.73 -9.30 12.45
C LYS A 511 5.44 -9.40 11.65
N GLY A 512 4.80 -10.56 11.71
CA GLY A 512 3.65 -10.91 10.89
C GLY A 512 4.05 -11.50 9.53
N ILE A 513 3.15 -11.41 8.56
CA ILE A 513 3.33 -11.96 7.22
C ILE A 513 3.86 -10.85 6.30
N GLN A 514 4.99 -11.09 5.63
CA GLN A 514 5.58 -10.12 4.71
C GLN A 514 4.77 -10.03 3.42
N GLY A 515 4.30 -8.82 3.09
CA GLY A 515 3.55 -8.57 1.86
C GLY A 515 4.42 -8.41 0.63
N HIS A 516 3.93 -8.82 -0.54
CA HIS A 516 4.57 -8.65 -1.84
C HIS A 516 3.55 -8.70 -2.99
N CYS A 517 3.68 -7.79 -3.96
CA CYS A 517 2.88 -7.77 -5.19
C CYS A 517 1.36 -7.87 -4.95
N ASN A 518 0.77 -6.88 -4.25
CA ASN A 518 -0.67 -6.82 -3.96
C ASN A 518 -1.21 -7.99 -3.11
N SER A 519 -0.39 -8.59 -2.25
CA SER A 519 -0.80 -9.73 -1.41
C SER A 519 -1.61 -9.39 -0.16
N CYS A 520 -1.81 -8.11 0.16
CA CYS A 520 -2.34 -7.69 1.48
C CYS A 520 -3.69 -8.33 1.86
N TYR A 521 -4.56 -8.61 0.88
CA TYR A 521 -5.83 -9.34 1.08
C TYR A 521 -5.61 -10.73 1.68
N LEU A 522 -4.56 -11.43 1.28
CA LEU A 522 -4.22 -12.76 1.76
C LEU A 522 -3.46 -12.65 3.08
N ASP A 523 -2.47 -11.77 3.17
CA ASP A 523 -1.62 -11.60 4.35
C ASP A 523 -2.46 -11.25 5.58
N ALA A 524 -3.32 -10.24 5.47
CA ALA A 524 -4.13 -9.76 6.58
C ALA A 524 -5.24 -10.77 6.97
N THR A 525 -5.82 -11.47 6.00
CA THR A 525 -6.82 -12.51 6.26
C THR A 525 -6.21 -13.71 6.98
N LEU A 526 -5.05 -14.21 6.53
CA LEU A 526 -4.33 -15.30 7.21
C LEU A 526 -3.88 -14.89 8.62
N PHE A 527 -3.45 -13.63 8.79
CA PHE A 527 -3.08 -13.11 10.10
C PHE A 527 -4.29 -13.11 11.05
N CYS A 528 -5.46 -12.63 10.62
CA CYS A 528 -6.70 -12.73 11.42
C CYS A 528 -7.04 -14.19 11.77
N MET A 529 -7.02 -15.09 10.79
CA MET A 529 -7.47 -16.48 10.95
C MET A 529 -6.59 -17.35 11.85
N PHE A 530 -5.28 -17.08 11.95
CA PHE A 530 -4.34 -18.05 12.52
C PHE A 530 -3.34 -17.49 13.53
N SER A 531 -3.23 -16.18 13.71
CA SER A 531 -2.21 -15.59 14.62
C SER A 531 -2.40 -16.01 16.09
N PHE A 532 -3.60 -15.75 16.64
CA PHE A 532 -3.92 -15.97 18.06
C PHE A 532 -5.11 -16.91 18.30
N THR A 533 -5.78 -17.38 17.25
CA THR A 533 -6.90 -18.32 17.36
C THR A 533 -6.55 -19.68 16.78
N SER A 534 -7.21 -20.72 17.29
CA SER A 534 -7.16 -22.08 16.75
C SER A 534 -8.48 -22.53 16.12
N VAL A 535 -9.47 -21.65 16.00
CA VAL A 535 -10.84 -22.03 15.61
C VAL A 535 -10.89 -22.67 14.22
N LEU A 536 -9.91 -22.38 13.36
CA LEU A 536 -9.77 -22.95 12.01
C LEU A 536 -8.62 -23.95 11.89
N ASP A 537 -8.02 -24.42 12.98
CA ASP A 537 -6.86 -25.33 12.92
C ASP A 537 -7.24 -26.73 12.41
N SER A 538 -8.51 -27.12 12.50
CA SER A 538 -9.01 -28.35 11.87
C SER A 538 -8.71 -28.38 10.37
N MET A 539 -8.72 -27.23 9.70
CA MET A 539 -8.35 -27.07 8.29
C MET A 539 -6.88 -27.44 8.02
N LEU A 540 -6.00 -27.21 9.00
CA LEU A 540 -4.57 -27.48 8.90
C LEU A 540 -4.24 -28.94 9.24
N LEU A 541 -5.05 -29.54 10.13
CA LEU A 541 -4.76 -30.83 10.75
C LEU A 541 -5.53 -32.01 10.13
N ARG A 542 -6.55 -31.76 9.30
CA ARG A 542 -7.32 -32.85 8.65
C ARG A 542 -6.38 -33.70 7.76
N PRO A 543 -6.23 -35.01 8.04
CA PRO A 543 -5.44 -35.89 7.20
C PRO A 543 -6.10 -36.01 5.81
N ALA A 544 -5.28 -36.24 4.78
CA ALA A 544 -5.79 -36.44 3.43
C ALA A 544 -6.50 -37.80 3.35
N ASP A 545 -7.67 -37.82 2.74
CA ASP A 545 -8.40 -39.06 2.47
C ASP A 545 -8.29 -39.49 1.00
N LYS A 546 -8.89 -40.63 0.66
CA LYS A 546 -8.85 -41.21 -0.70
C LYS A 546 -9.53 -40.36 -1.79
N TYR A 547 -10.32 -39.36 -1.41
CA TYR A 547 -10.97 -38.44 -2.33
C TYR A 547 -10.15 -37.17 -2.52
N ASP A 548 -9.14 -36.91 -1.68
CA ASP A 548 -8.26 -35.74 -1.77
C ASP A 548 -7.17 -35.88 -2.82
N GLY A 549 -6.98 -34.82 -3.59
CA GLY A 549 -5.94 -34.74 -4.61
C GLY A 549 -4.61 -34.21 -4.07
N GLU A 550 -3.59 -34.18 -4.92
CA GLU A 550 -2.28 -33.61 -4.61
C GLU A 550 -2.38 -32.15 -4.15
N SER A 551 -3.21 -31.35 -4.83
CA SER A 551 -3.42 -29.94 -4.51
C SER A 551 -3.96 -29.69 -3.09
N TYR A 552 -4.74 -30.62 -2.54
CA TYR A 552 -5.19 -30.54 -1.13
C TYR A 552 -4.00 -30.66 -0.18
N THR A 553 -3.18 -31.69 -0.39
CA THR A 553 -2.03 -32.00 0.47
C THR A 553 -0.98 -30.89 0.38
N GLU A 554 -0.66 -30.45 -0.84
CA GLU A 554 0.28 -29.36 -1.08
C GLU A 554 -0.19 -28.05 -0.41
N THR A 555 -1.45 -27.66 -0.62
CA THR A 555 -2.01 -26.42 -0.02
C THR A 555 -2.03 -26.51 1.51
N ARG A 556 -2.49 -27.64 2.06
CA ARG A 556 -2.56 -27.84 3.52
C ARG A 556 -1.18 -27.80 4.15
N ASP A 557 -0.22 -28.54 3.60
CA ASP A 557 1.12 -28.64 4.18
C ASP A 557 1.91 -27.36 4.04
N LEU A 558 1.75 -26.63 2.92
CA LEU A 558 2.32 -25.31 2.75
C LEU A 558 1.73 -24.30 3.75
N LEU A 559 0.40 -24.23 3.85
CA LEU A 559 -0.29 -23.33 4.77
C LEU A 559 0.10 -23.64 6.23
N ARG A 560 0.12 -24.92 6.61
CA ARG A 560 0.47 -25.34 7.98
C ARG A 560 1.95 -25.13 8.29
N THR A 561 2.84 -25.73 7.50
CA THR A 561 4.26 -25.90 7.89
C THR A 561 5.14 -24.74 7.47
N GLU A 562 4.74 -23.95 6.46
CA GLU A 562 5.55 -22.84 5.94
C GLU A 562 4.94 -21.46 6.23
N ILE A 563 3.67 -21.38 6.64
CA ILE A 563 3.00 -20.12 6.96
C ILE A 563 2.54 -20.08 8.41
N VAL A 564 1.59 -20.92 8.82
CA VAL A 564 0.95 -20.83 10.15
C VAL A 564 1.91 -21.22 11.27
N ASN A 565 2.58 -22.37 11.19
CA ASN A 565 3.51 -22.79 12.22
C ASN A 565 4.69 -21.81 12.38
N PRO A 566 5.35 -21.34 11.30
CA PRO A 566 6.39 -20.31 11.42
C PRO A 566 5.87 -18.98 11.96
N LEU A 567 4.66 -18.54 11.58
CA LEU A 567 4.04 -17.34 12.13
C LEU A 567 3.87 -17.46 13.65
N ARG A 568 3.31 -18.57 14.15
CA ARG A 568 3.05 -18.77 15.58
C ARG A 568 4.32 -19.01 16.40
N LYS A 569 5.32 -19.67 15.81
CA LYS A 569 6.58 -20.01 16.50
C LYS A 569 7.56 -18.84 16.49
N ASN A 570 7.76 -18.21 15.34
CA ASN A 570 8.83 -17.24 15.11
C ASN A 570 8.30 -15.80 15.02
N GLY A 571 7.00 -15.62 14.82
CA GLY A 571 6.36 -14.32 14.67
C GLY A 571 6.56 -13.68 13.30
N TYR A 572 7.09 -14.40 12.31
CA TYR A 572 7.40 -13.87 10.98
C TYR A 572 7.28 -14.93 9.88
N VAL A 573 6.75 -14.55 8.72
CA VAL A 573 6.68 -15.37 7.50
C VAL A 573 7.17 -14.55 6.30
N CYS A 574 8.06 -15.13 5.50
CA CYS A 574 8.56 -14.43 4.31
C CYS A 574 7.58 -14.50 3.13
N ALA A 575 7.60 -13.46 2.29
CA ALA A 575 6.69 -13.33 1.15
C ALA A 575 6.80 -14.49 0.14
N THR A 576 7.93 -15.20 0.13
CA THR A 576 8.15 -16.36 -0.75
C THR A 576 7.17 -17.50 -0.48
N LYS A 577 6.80 -17.72 0.80
CA LYS A 577 5.87 -18.77 1.21
C LYS A 577 4.45 -18.42 0.82
N VAL A 578 4.09 -17.14 1.00
CA VAL A 578 2.83 -16.59 0.51
C VAL A 578 2.73 -16.69 -1.02
N MET A 579 3.79 -16.35 -1.74
CA MET A 579 3.80 -16.46 -3.21
C MET A 579 3.70 -17.90 -3.69
N ALA A 580 4.31 -18.86 -2.98
CA ALA A 580 4.11 -20.28 -3.25
C ALA A 580 2.63 -20.66 -3.09
N LEU A 581 1.97 -20.20 -2.03
CA LEU A 581 0.54 -20.46 -1.81
C LEU A 581 -0.31 -19.84 -2.91
N ARG A 582 -0.01 -18.60 -3.32
CA ARG A 582 -0.69 -17.91 -4.43
C ARG A 582 -0.57 -18.69 -5.75
N LYS A 583 0.59 -19.27 -6.04
CA LYS A 583 0.79 -20.10 -7.25
C LYS A 583 -0.05 -21.37 -7.23
N VAL A 584 -0.09 -22.08 -6.10
CA VAL A 584 -0.91 -23.29 -5.94
C VAL A 584 -2.39 -22.93 -6.09
N LEU A 585 -2.84 -21.86 -5.43
CA LEU A 585 -4.22 -21.40 -5.52
C LEU A 585 -4.60 -20.94 -6.94
N GLU A 586 -3.71 -20.23 -7.66
CA GLU A 586 -3.94 -19.83 -9.05
C GLU A 586 -4.08 -21.05 -9.97
N ALA A 587 -3.20 -22.03 -9.82
CA ALA A 587 -3.23 -23.27 -10.61
C ALA A 587 -4.52 -24.06 -10.39
N VAL A 588 -5.00 -24.16 -9.15
CA VAL A 588 -6.22 -24.91 -8.82
C VAL A 588 -7.49 -24.11 -9.12
N GLY A 589 -7.43 -22.80 -8.90
CA GLY A 589 -8.54 -21.89 -9.04
C GLY A 589 -9.01 -21.69 -10.48
N HIS A 590 -8.11 -21.90 -11.46
CA HIS A 590 -8.29 -21.49 -12.86
C HIS A 590 -8.62 -19.98 -13.00
N SER A 591 -8.35 -19.20 -11.95
CA SER A 591 -8.58 -17.76 -11.88
C SER A 591 -7.24 -17.06 -12.03
N SER A 592 -7.05 -16.33 -13.12
CA SER A 592 -5.84 -15.54 -13.34
C SER A 592 -5.75 -14.35 -12.37
N GLY A 593 -4.52 -13.95 -12.05
CA GLY A 593 -4.21 -12.75 -11.27
C GLY A 593 -4.04 -13.02 -9.78
N PHE A 594 -4.13 -14.28 -9.32
CA PHE A 594 -3.88 -14.62 -7.93
C PHE A 594 -2.43 -14.38 -7.50
N THR A 595 -1.46 -14.24 -8.42
CA THR A 595 -0.05 -13.94 -8.12
C THR A 595 0.35 -12.48 -8.29
N SER A 596 -0.49 -11.65 -8.93
CA SER A 596 -0.10 -10.29 -9.35
C SER A 596 -1.13 -9.19 -9.03
N GLU A 597 -2.42 -9.54 -8.96
CA GLU A 597 -3.50 -8.59 -8.73
C GLU A 597 -3.90 -8.54 -7.25
N GLU A 598 -4.52 -7.43 -6.85
CA GLU A 598 -5.30 -7.35 -5.61
C GLU A 598 -6.61 -8.13 -5.82
N LYS A 599 -6.96 -9.01 -4.88
CA LYS A 599 -8.22 -9.77 -4.87
C LYS A 599 -9.01 -9.45 -3.60
N ASP A 600 -10.29 -9.83 -3.60
CA ASP A 600 -11.12 -9.70 -2.41
C ASP A 600 -10.92 -10.91 -1.46
N PRO A 601 -10.90 -10.70 -0.13
CA PRO A 601 -10.79 -11.76 0.86
C PRO A 601 -11.84 -12.86 0.70
N GLU A 602 -13.03 -12.54 0.20
CA GLU A 602 -14.11 -13.48 -0.09
C GLU A 602 -13.73 -14.50 -1.16
N GLU A 603 -13.12 -14.03 -2.25
CA GLU A 603 -12.67 -14.89 -3.35
C GLU A 603 -11.56 -15.83 -2.86
N PHE A 604 -10.63 -15.29 -2.07
CA PHE A 604 -9.59 -16.07 -1.42
C PHE A 604 -10.16 -17.14 -0.47
N LEU A 605 -11.05 -16.76 0.45
CA LEU A 605 -11.65 -17.69 1.41
C LEU A 605 -12.45 -18.79 0.71
N THR A 606 -13.26 -18.42 -0.28
CA THR A 606 -14.06 -19.37 -1.06
C THR A 606 -13.17 -20.38 -1.77
N LEU A 607 -12.08 -19.91 -2.39
CA LEU A 607 -11.13 -20.78 -3.06
C LEU A 607 -10.40 -21.68 -2.06
N LEU A 608 -9.90 -21.12 -0.95
CA LEU A 608 -9.17 -21.86 0.07
C LEU A 608 -10.02 -22.99 0.67
N PHE A 609 -11.27 -22.69 1.06
CA PHE A 609 -12.20 -23.68 1.61
C PHE A 609 -12.56 -24.76 0.59
N ARG A 610 -12.67 -24.39 -0.69
CA ARG A 610 -12.90 -25.35 -1.78
C ARG A 610 -11.71 -26.28 -1.99
N VAL A 611 -10.49 -25.75 -2.01
CA VAL A 611 -9.26 -26.54 -2.19
C VAL A 611 -9.03 -27.47 -0.99
N LEU A 612 -9.29 -26.98 0.22
CA LEU A 612 -9.15 -27.73 1.47
C LEU A 612 -10.40 -28.57 1.81
N LYS A 613 -11.41 -28.56 0.94
CA LYS A 613 -12.69 -29.27 1.07
C LYS A 613 -13.30 -29.16 2.47
N MET A 614 -13.28 -27.95 3.00
CA MET A 614 -13.83 -27.66 4.30
C MET A 614 -15.34 -27.68 4.25
N GLU A 615 -15.96 -28.23 5.29
CA GLU A 615 -17.38 -28.04 5.53
C GLU A 615 -17.68 -26.55 5.77
N PRO A 616 -18.90 -26.08 5.44
CA PRO A 616 -19.33 -24.74 5.78
C PRO A 616 -19.14 -24.44 7.27
N LEU A 617 -18.76 -23.21 7.61
CA LEU A 617 -18.53 -22.82 9.01
C LEU A 617 -19.82 -22.79 9.82
N PHE A 618 -20.94 -22.53 9.15
CA PHE A 618 -22.26 -22.48 9.77
C PHE A 618 -23.36 -22.63 8.74
N HIS A 619 -24.56 -22.93 9.22
CA HIS A 619 -25.75 -23.09 8.40
C HIS A 619 -26.81 -22.06 8.79
N ILE A 620 -27.36 -21.39 7.77
CA ILE A 620 -28.51 -20.49 7.93
C ILE A 620 -29.71 -21.08 7.21
N ARG A 621 -30.89 -20.89 7.78
CA ARG A 621 -32.14 -21.36 7.22
C ARG A 621 -33.17 -20.24 7.24
N SER A 622 -33.99 -20.18 6.19
CA SER A 622 -35.22 -19.41 6.19
C SER A 622 -36.40 -20.34 6.47
N ALA A 623 -37.44 -19.84 7.12
CA ALA A 623 -38.57 -20.64 7.57
C ALA A 623 -39.14 -21.53 6.43
N GLY A 624 -39.08 -22.85 6.62
CA GLY A 624 -39.59 -23.85 5.67
C GLY A 624 -38.70 -24.14 4.45
N LYS A 625 -37.45 -23.67 4.43
CA LYS A 625 -36.45 -24.02 3.41
C LYS A 625 -35.36 -24.95 3.97
N GLU A 626 -34.63 -25.59 3.07
CA GLU A 626 -33.43 -26.35 3.44
C GLU A 626 -32.32 -25.43 3.98
N PRO A 627 -31.50 -25.88 4.95
CA PRO A 627 -30.33 -25.14 5.42
C PRO A 627 -29.37 -24.83 4.27
N HIS A 628 -28.80 -23.64 4.29
CA HIS A 628 -27.73 -23.23 3.41
C HIS A 628 -26.42 -23.08 4.21
N GLY A 629 -25.39 -23.81 3.80
CA GLY A 629 -24.06 -23.73 4.40
C GLY A 629 -23.29 -22.52 3.90
N CYS A 630 -22.69 -21.76 4.82
CA CYS A 630 -21.93 -20.55 4.53
C CYS A 630 -20.51 -20.60 5.12
N ILE A 631 -19.57 -19.91 4.46
CA ILE A 631 -18.23 -19.63 4.99
C ILE A 631 -18.25 -18.29 5.75
N PHE A 632 -18.95 -17.31 5.21
CA PHE A 632 -19.12 -15.99 5.80
C PHE A 632 -20.54 -15.48 5.49
N TYR A 633 -21.00 -14.49 6.24
CA TYR A 633 -22.32 -13.87 6.06
C TYR A 633 -22.16 -12.41 5.68
N GLN A 634 -22.76 -12.02 4.55
CA GLN A 634 -22.89 -10.61 4.15
C GLN A 634 -24.03 -9.96 4.91
N ILE A 635 -23.73 -8.90 5.66
CA ILE A 635 -24.76 -8.07 6.29
C ILE A 635 -25.45 -7.24 5.21
N PHE A 636 -26.78 -7.35 5.15
CA PHE A 636 -27.64 -6.52 4.33
C PHE A 636 -28.40 -5.53 5.20
N VAL A 637 -28.57 -4.31 4.69
CA VAL A 637 -29.25 -3.24 5.41
C VAL A 637 -30.46 -2.84 4.58
N GLU A 638 -31.65 -3.18 5.07
CA GLU A 638 -32.93 -2.73 4.51
C GLU A 638 -33.52 -1.67 5.46
N ASP A 639 -33.94 -0.53 4.90
CA ASP A 639 -34.55 0.62 5.60
C ASP A 639 -33.67 1.30 6.68
N HIS A 640 -33.09 2.44 6.32
CA HIS A 640 -32.26 3.27 7.21
C HIS A 640 -33.05 3.86 8.39
N PRO A 641 -32.69 3.52 9.64
CA PRO A 641 -33.17 4.20 10.84
C PRO A 641 -32.14 5.26 11.30
N PRO A 642 -32.50 6.19 12.19
CA PRO A 642 -31.77 7.44 12.44
C PRO A 642 -30.48 7.32 13.28
N LYS A 643 -29.92 6.10 13.48
CA LYS A 643 -28.65 5.94 14.20
C LYS A 643 -27.48 6.08 13.22
N VAL A 644 -26.56 7.01 13.51
CA VAL A 644 -25.40 7.32 12.66
C VAL A 644 -24.30 6.26 12.79
N VAL A 645 -24.21 5.59 13.95
CA VAL A 645 -23.20 4.57 14.27
C VAL A 645 -23.89 3.29 14.78
N PRO A 646 -24.06 2.26 13.94
CA PRO A 646 -24.61 0.99 14.37
C PRO A 646 -23.54 0.04 14.93
N THR A 647 -23.94 -0.83 15.86
CA THR A 647 -23.12 -1.96 16.31
C THR A 647 -23.24 -3.15 15.37
N VAL A 648 -22.23 -4.03 15.34
CA VAL A 648 -22.30 -5.26 14.53
C VAL A 648 -23.43 -6.19 14.99
N GLN A 649 -23.76 -6.23 16.29
CA GLN A 649 -24.94 -6.93 16.82
C GLN A 649 -26.24 -6.41 16.18
N GLU A 650 -26.48 -5.10 16.20
CA GLU A 650 -27.69 -4.50 15.61
C GLU A 650 -27.76 -4.76 14.09
N LEU A 651 -26.63 -4.70 13.40
CA LEU A 651 -26.55 -4.97 11.97
C LEU A 651 -26.86 -6.43 11.63
N LEU A 652 -26.30 -7.38 12.40
CA LEU A 652 -26.54 -8.81 12.21
C LEU A 652 -28.01 -9.16 12.46
N GLU A 653 -28.57 -8.70 13.59
CA GLU A 653 -29.97 -8.92 13.93
C GLU A 653 -30.89 -8.35 12.85
N GLY A 654 -30.65 -7.09 12.42
CA GLY A 654 -31.45 -6.45 11.39
C GLY A 654 -31.39 -7.18 10.06
N SER A 655 -30.21 -7.62 9.64
CA SER A 655 -30.00 -8.36 8.39
C SER A 655 -30.72 -9.71 8.40
N LEU A 656 -30.64 -10.47 9.50
CA LEU A 656 -31.29 -11.78 9.62
C LEU A 656 -32.82 -11.66 9.73
N VAL A 657 -33.32 -10.68 10.49
CA VAL A 657 -34.77 -10.43 10.61
C VAL A 657 -35.37 -10.00 9.27
N SER A 658 -34.71 -9.10 8.54
CA SER A 658 -35.16 -8.69 7.20
C SER A 658 -35.14 -9.83 6.19
N GLY A 659 -34.14 -10.72 6.28
CA GLY A 659 -34.05 -11.92 5.45
C GLY A 659 -34.95 -13.09 5.87
N ASP A 660 -35.65 -12.99 7.01
CA ASP A 660 -36.36 -14.12 7.66
C ASP A 660 -35.44 -15.35 7.79
N LEU A 661 -34.23 -15.13 8.30
CA LEU A 661 -33.14 -16.09 8.44
C LEU A 661 -32.83 -16.37 9.92
N LYS A 662 -32.43 -17.60 10.22
CA LYS A 662 -31.90 -18.04 11.52
C LYS A 662 -30.72 -18.98 11.35
N PHE A 663 -29.86 -19.05 12.36
CA PHE A 663 -28.83 -20.07 12.46
C PHE A 663 -29.45 -21.39 12.92
N THR A 664 -29.15 -22.49 12.23
CA THR A 664 -29.66 -23.81 12.63
C THR A 664 -28.97 -24.33 13.89
N GLU A 665 -27.69 -23.99 14.06
CA GLU A 665 -26.85 -24.37 15.19
C GLU A 665 -25.88 -23.23 15.54
N ALA A 666 -25.31 -23.29 16.75
CA ALA A 666 -24.35 -22.29 17.20
C ALA A 666 -23.02 -22.47 16.46
N PRO A 667 -22.55 -21.46 15.70
CA PRO A 667 -21.31 -21.57 14.93
C PRO A 667 -20.08 -21.58 15.85
N SER A 668 -19.06 -22.35 15.47
CA SER A 668 -17.75 -22.30 16.14
C SER A 668 -16.95 -21.06 15.71
N CYS A 669 -17.05 -20.70 14.43
CA CYS A 669 -16.45 -19.52 13.81
C CYS A 669 -17.51 -18.80 12.98
N LEU A 670 -17.64 -17.48 13.16
CA LEU A 670 -18.56 -16.64 12.41
C LEU A 670 -17.79 -15.48 11.80
N ILE A 671 -17.78 -15.42 10.47
CA ILE A 671 -17.15 -14.34 9.70
C ILE A 671 -18.26 -13.46 9.13
N LEU A 672 -18.29 -12.20 9.54
CA LEU A 672 -19.31 -11.23 9.14
C LEU A 672 -18.70 -10.18 8.22
N GLN A 673 -19.22 -10.07 7.01
CA GLN A 673 -18.84 -9.03 6.07
C GLN A 673 -19.71 -7.79 6.26
N MET A 674 -19.04 -6.65 6.42
CA MET A 674 -19.68 -5.36 6.67
C MET A 674 -20.43 -4.87 5.42
N PRO A 675 -21.53 -4.10 5.59
CA PRO A 675 -22.36 -3.63 4.48
C PRO A 675 -21.63 -2.57 3.65
N ARG A 676 -20.96 -3.01 2.57
CA ARG A 676 -20.22 -2.18 1.61
C ARG A 676 -20.63 -2.54 0.19
N ASN A 677 -20.71 -1.54 -0.70
CA ASN A 677 -20.95 -1.74 -2.12
C ASN A 677 -19.77 -1.21 -2.95
N GLY A 678 -18.77 -2.07 -3.16
CA GLY A 678 -17.54 -1.71 -3.88
C GLY A 678 -16.62 -0.76 -3.10
N LYS A 679 -15.58 -0.24 -3.76
CA LYS A 679 -14.49 0.51 -3.11
C LYS A 679 -14.90 1.89 -2.54
N ASN A 680 -15.97 2.49 -3.07
CA ASN A 680 -16.35 3.87 -2.76
C ASN A 680 -17.61 4.01 -1.89
N PHE A 681 -18.35 2.92 -1.64
CA PHE A 681 -19.61 3.00 -0.90
C PHE A 681 -19.56 2.16 0.38
N LYS A 682 -19.54 2.86 1.51
CA LYS A 682 -19.78 2.29 2.84
C LYS A 682 -21.18 2.68 3.27
N ALA A 683 -22.02 1.71 3.67
CA ALA A 683 -23.38 2.02 4.13
C ALA A 683 -23.39 2.92 5.37
N PHE A 684 -22.37 2.80 6.21
CA PHE A 684 -22.15 3.63 7.39
C PHE A 684 -20.73 4.18 7.38
N ARG A 685 -20.55 5.41 7.86
CA ARG A 685 -19.22 6.02 8.01
C ARG A 685 -18.41 5.38 9.14
N THR A 686 -19.11 4.94 10.18
CA THR A 686 -18.55 4.37 11.39
C THR A 686 -19.44 3.20 11.79
N ILE A 687 -18.85 2.03 12.03
CA ILE A 687 -19.51 0.85 12.55
C ILE A 687 -18.72 0.47 13.81
N GLN A 688 -19.42 0.12 14.88
CA GLN A 688 -18.78 -0.36 16.11
C GLN A 688 -18.77 -1.90 16.11
N PRO A 689 -17.59 -2.54 15.96
CA PRO A 689 -17.45 -3.98 16.17
C PRO A 689 -17.89 -4.33 17.59
N SER A 690 -18.85 -5.24 17.72
CA SER A 690 -19.27 -5.74 19.03
C SER A 690 -18.18 -6.65 19.57
N LEU A 691 -17.68 -6.42 20.79
CA LEU A 691 -16.67 -7.31 21.41
C LEU A 691 -17.25 -8.72 21.67
N GLU A 692 -18.54 -8.77 21.97
CA GLU A 692 -19.31 -9.99 22.17
C GLU A 692 -20.58 -9.92 21.33
N LEU A 693 -20.88 -11.00 20.60
CA LEU A 693 -22.15 -11.19 19.91
C LEU A 693 -23.00 -12.18 20.69
N ASP A 694 -24.28 -11.87 20.85
CA ASP A 694 -25.26 -12.81 21.36
C ASP A 694 -26.10 -13.37 20.22
N LEU A 695 -26.02 -14.68 20.04
CA LEU A 695 -26.74 -15.42 19.00
C LEU A 695 -28.00 -16.12 19.52
N THR A 696 -28.29 -16.05 20.82
CA THR A 696 -29.41 -16.78 21.46
C THR A 696 -30.72 -16.56 20.72
N ASP A 697 -31.04 -15.30 20.41
CA ASP A 697 -32.30 -14.97 19.73
C ASP A 697 -32.28 -15.21 18.20
N LEU A 698 -31.11 -15.55 17.65
CA LEU A 698 -30.89 -15.77 16.23
C LEU A 698 -30.83 -17.26 15.86
N LEU A 699 -30.82 -18.15 16.86
CA LEU A 699 -30.79 -19.60 16.69
C LEU A 699 -32.20 -20.21 16.60
N GLU A 700 -32.40 -21.24 15.78
CA GLU A 700 -33.72 -21.88 15.58
C GLU A 700 -34.27 -22.58 16.83
N GLU A 701 -33.46 -23.43 17.47
CA GLU A 701 -33.88 -24.32 18.57
C GLU A 701 -33.20 -23.95 19.89
N THR A 702 -33.52 -22.78 20.42
CA THR A 702 -32.97 -22.29 21.69
C THR A 702 -34.06 -21.78 22.62
N PRO A 703 -33.95 -22.04 23.94
CA PRO A 703 -34.81 -21.39 24.92
C PRO A 703 -34.47 -19.89 24.93
N ARG A 704 -35.50 -19.04 24.93
CA ARG A 704 -35.35 -17.58 24.92
C ARG A 704 -36.17 -16.94 26.02
N GLU A 705 -35.72 -15.78 26.50
CA GLU A 705 -36.42 -15.01 27.51
C GLU A 705 -37.48 -14.12 26.85
N CYS A 706 -38.65 -14.04 27.47
CA CYS A 706 -39.70 -13.10 27.09
C CYS A 706 -39.19 -11.68 27.34
N GLY A 707 -39.21 -10.82 26.32
CA GLY A 707 -38.77 -9.43 26.42
C GLY A 707 -39.62 -8.51 27.31
N ILE A 708 -40.56 -9.07 28.10
CA ILE A 708 -41.43 -8.32 29.03
C ILE A 708 -41.29 -8.87 30.45
N CYS A 709 -41.59 -10.16 30.65
CA CYS A 709 -41.57 -10.78 31.98
C CYS A 709 -40.34 -11.65 32.27
N GLN A 710 -39.44 -11.80 31.28
CA GLN A 710 -38.24 -12.64 31.34
C GLN A 710 -38.48 -14.16 31.51
N ASP A 711 -39.74 -14.61 31.64
CA ASP A 711 -40.09 -16.03 31.56
C ASP A 711 -39.84 -16.61 30.16
N LEU A 712 -39.92 -17.94 30.01
CA LEU A 712 -39.75 -18.64 28.74
C LEU A 712 -40.65 -18.07 27.62
N ALA A 713 -40.02 -17.59 26.56
CA ALA A 713 -40.69 -17.19 25.34
C ALA A 713 -41.09 -18.41 24.51
N VAL A 714 -42.32 -18.39 24.00
CA VAL A 714 -42.89 -19.45 23.15
C VAL A 714 -43.33 -18.94 21.79
N THR A 715 -43.30 -17.61 21.60
CA THR A 715 -43.66 -16.94 20.36
C THR A 715 -42.67 -15.83 20.06
N GLU A 716 -42.38 -15.62 18.79
CA GLU A 716 -41.67 -14.43 18.29
C GLU A 716 -42.54 -13.67 17.31
N CYS A 717 -42.29 -12.37 17.13
CA CYS A 717 -43.04 -11.55 16.20
C CYS A 717 -42.08 -10.65 15.40
N PRO A 718 -41.79 -10.99 14.13
CA PRO A 718 -40.97 -10.16 13.24
C PRO A 718 -41.54 -8.76 13.03
N ASP A 719 -42.88 -8.61 12.99
CA ASP A 719 -43.52 -7.31 12.82
C ASP A 719 -43.29 -6.39 14.04
N CYS A 720 -43.20 -6.97 15.25
CA CYS A 720 -42.87 -6.20 16.46
C CYS A 720 -41.43 -5.67 16.45
N TYR A 721 -40.52 -6.25 15.68
CA TYR A 721 -39.16 -5.72 15.51
C TYR A 721 -39.17 -4.34 14.85
N LYS A 722 -40.10 -4.11 13.91
CA LYS A 722 -40.24 -2.83 13.18
C LYS A 722 -41.06 -1.79 13.96
N ASP A 723 -41.67 -2.16 15.09
CA ASP A 723 -42.52 -1.27 15.87
C ASP A 723 -41.65 -0.33 16.76
N PRO A 724 -41.69 1.00 16.53
CA PRO A 724 -40.86 1.97 17.24
C PRO A 724 -41.22 2.09 18.73
N SER A 725 -42.39 1.60 19.17
CA SER A 725 -42.80 1.69 20.59
C SER A 725 -42.01 0.78 21.53
N PHE A 726 -41.23 -0.17 21.00
CA PHE A 726 -40.39 -1.05 21.82
C PHE A 726 -38.98 -0.52 22.10
N GLY A 727 -38.63 0.68 21.63
CA GLY A 727 -37.38 1.40 21.94
C GLY A 727 -36.11 0.77 21.34
N ASP A 728 -35.84 -0.48 21.68
CA ASP A 728 -34.70 -1.27 21.21
C ASP A 728 -35.05 -2.12 19.98
N ARG A 729 -34.20 -2.06 18.94
CA ARG A 729 -34.28 -2.92 17.74
C ARG A 729 -33.71 -4.32 17.98
N ARG A 730 -34.18 -4.97 19.04
CA ARG A 730 -33.90 -6.39 19.32
C ARG A 730 -35.04 -7.27 18.82
N VAL A 731 -34.72 -8.53 18.50
CA VAL A 731 -35.72 -9.56 18.20
C VAL A 731 -36.78 -9.58 19.30
N LYS A 732 -38.06 -9.66 18.91
CA LYS A 732 -39.19 -9.56 19.83
C LYS A 732 -39.82 -10.92 20.06
N GLN A 733 -39.49 -11.51 21.20
CA GLN A 733 -40.06 -12.77 21.68
C GLN A 733 -40.83 -12.61 22.99
N PHE A 734 -41.90 -13.40 23.12
CA PHE A 734 -42.87 -13.29 24.21
C PHE A 734 -43.30 -14.66 24.73
N CYS A 735 -43.57 -14.74 26.03
CA CYS A 735 -44.38 -15.82 26.59
C CYS A 735 -45.83 -15.70 26.08
N ARG A 736 -46.63 -16.74 26.28
CA ARG A 736 -48.01 -16.80 25.77
C ARG A 736 -48.88 -15.64 26.25
N ILE A 737 -48.74 -15.24 27.52
CA ILE A 737 -49.54 -14.17 28.14
C ILE A 737 -49.12 -12.81 27.59
N CYS A 738 -47.82 -12.51 27.63
CA CYS A 738 -47.26 -11.27 27.13
C CYS A 738 -47.56 -11.06 25.65
N SER A 739 -47.47 -12.12 24.83
CA SER A 739 -47.82 -12.09 23.42
C SER A 739 -49.28 -11.65 23.21
N GLN A 740 -50.23 -12.22 23.95
CA GLN A 740 -51.64 -11.81 23.86
C GLN A 740 -51.85 -10.37 24.29
N GLN A 741 -51.16 -9.88 25.32
CA GLN A 741 -51.29 -8.51 25.80
C GLN A 741 -50.72 -7.51 24.78
N VAL A 742 -49.55 -7.78 24.22
CA VAL A 742 -48.88 -6.93 23.21
C VAL A 742 -49.73 -6.78 21.96
N HIS A 743 -50.28 -7.89 21.46
CA HIS A 743 -51.05 -7.92 20.21
C HIS A 743 -52.54 -7.55 20.37
N LYS A 744 -53.01 -7.30 21.60
CA LYS A 744 -54.30 -6.62 21.86
C LYS A 744 -54.23 -5.12 21.58
N HIS A 745 -53.04 -4.53 21.51
CA HIS A 745 -52.86 -3.12 21.22
C HIS A 745 -53.31 -2.79 19.79
N ARG A 746 -54.03 -1.66 19.60
CA ARG A 746 -54.62 -1.30 18.30
C ARG A 746 -53.59 -1.21 17.18
N ALA A 747 -52.38 -0.71 17.47
CA ALA A 747 -51.30 -0.61 16.48
C ALA A 747 -50.70 -1.96 16.07
N ARG A 748 -50.88 -3.02 16.88
CA ARG A 748 -50.23 -4.32 16.72
C ARG A 748 -51.19 -5.48 16.43
N HIS A 749 -52.48 -5.21 16.33
CA HIS A 749 -53.50 -6.22 16.04
C HIS A 749 -53.29 -6.90 14.67
N GLY A 750 -52.61 -6.23 13.73
CA GLY A 750 -52.28 -6.78 12.41
C GLY A 750 -51.00 -7.60 12.35
N HIS A 751 -50.21 -7.65 13.43
CA HIS A 751 -48.95 -8.39 13.46
C HIS A 751 -49.21 -9.90 13.48
N ARG A 752 -48.25 -10.69 12.97
CA ARG A 752 -48.34 -12.15 12.90
C ARG A 752 -47.25 -12.82 13.75
N PRO A 753 -47.54 -13.12 15.04
CA PRO A 753 -46.65 -13.91 15.87
C PRO A 753 -46.51 -15.34 15.34
N ARG A 754 -45.29 -15.88 15.41
CA ARG A 754 -44.94 -17.25 15.03
C ARG A 754 -44.49 -18.03 16.27
N PRO A 755 -44.80 -19.33 16.38
CA PRO A 755 -44.30 -20.15 17.48
C PRO A 755 -42.78 -20.34 17.37
N LEU A 756 -42.09 -20.36 18.51
CA LEU A 756 -40.68 -20.73 18.59
C LEU A 756 -40.54 -22.25 18.69
N SER A 757 -39.51 -22.80 18.04
CA SER A 757 -39.11 -24.19 18.22
C SER A 757 -38.35 -24.30 19.54
N LEU A 758 -38.87 -25.08 20.48
CA LEU A 758 -38.22 -25.35 21.76
C LEU A 758 -37.64 -26.76 21.76
N PRO A 759 -36.47 -26.99 22.38
CA PRO A 759 -35.97 -28.33 22.60
C PRO A 759 -36.99 -29.17 23.38
N GLU A 760 -37.06 -30.49 23.12
CA GLU A 760 -38.04 -31.40 23.73
C GLU A 760 -38.03 -31.33 25.27
N GLU A 761 -36.84 -31.10 25.85
CA GLU A 761 -36.60 -30.94 27.28
C GLU A 761 -37.35 -29.76 27.91
N PHE A 762 -37.61 -28.70 27.15
CA PHE A 762 -38.35 -27.50 27.59
C PHE A 762 -39.81 -27.50 27.16
N SER A 763 -40.23 -28.49 26.36
CA SER A 763 -41.61 -28.62 25.86
C SER A 763 -42.59 -29.12 26.94
N HIS A 764 -42.08 -29.69 28.04
CA HIS A 764 -42.88 -30.35 29.08
C HIS A 764 -42.60 -29.90 30.51
N VAL A 765 -41.73 -28.91 30.72
CA VAL A 765 -41.29 -28.47 32.06
C VAL A 765 -42.03 -27.20 32.47
N GLY A 766 -42.37 -27.10 33.76
CA GLY A 766 -42.87 -25.88 34.40
C GLY A 766 -41.83 -24.74 34.41
N PRO A 767 -41.94 -23.71 35.27
CA PRO A 767 -40.97 -22.62 35.29
C PRO A 767 -39.55 -23.18 35.46
N VAL A 768 -38.68 -22.86 34.48
CA VAL A 768 -37.30 -23.34 34.41
C VAL A 768 -36.57 -22.85 35.67
N PRO A 769 -36.01 -23.73 36.52
CA PRO A 769 -35.26 -23.33 37.68
C PRO A 769 -33.82 -22.97 37.26
N GLY A 770 -33.63 -21.78 36.69
CA GLY A 770 -32.32 -21.28 36.27
C GLY A 770 -32.41 -20.16 35.24
N ALA A 771 -31.35 -19.34 35.13
CA ALA A 771 -31.21 -18.38 34.03
C ALA A 771 -31.11 -19.13 32.70
N ILE A 772 -31.76 -18.61 31.66
CA ILE A 772 -31.73 -19.24 30.33
C ILE A 772 -30.29 -19.15 29.79
N PRO A 773 -29.68 -20.26 29.33
CA PRO A 773 -28.32 -20.23 28.83
C PRO A 773 -28.23 -19.35 27.58
N ARG A 774 -27.32 -18.37 27.60
CA ARG A 774 -27.04 -17.51 26.44
C ARG A 774 -25.90 -18.08 25.63
N GLN A 775 -26.05 -18.06 24.31
CA GLN A 775 -25.02 -18.47 23.38
C GLN A 775 -24.33 -17.25 22.80
N THR A 776 -23.10 -16.99 23.25
CA THR A 776 -22.33 -15.82 22.82
C THR A 776 -21.05 -16.19 22.09
N MET A 777 -20.53 -15.24 21.33
CA MET A 777 -19.27 -15.35 20.58
C MET A 777 -18.41 -14.13 20.85
N GLN A 778 -17.09 -14.30 20.83
CA GLN A 778 -16.12 -13.23 21.07
C GLN A 778 -15.43 -12.81 19.78
N LEU A 779 -15.30 -11.50 19.59
CA LEU A 779 -14.56 -10.90 18.50
C LEU A 779 -13.06 -11.13 18.71
N PHE A 780 -12.39 -11.78 17.76
CA PHE A 780 -10.94 -12.00 17.85
C PHE A 780 -10.14 -11.35 16.72
N GLY A 781 -10.79 -10.93 15.65
CA GLY A 781 -10.12 -10.29 14.53
C GLY A 781 -11.02 -9.38 13.73
N VAL A 782 -10.46 -8.30 13.21
CA VAL A 782 -11.15 -7.39 12.28
C VAL A 782 -10.23 -7.07 11.12
N LEU A 783 -10.67 -7.45 9.92
CA LEU A 783 -10.02 -7.10 8.67
C LEU A 783 -10.55 -5.73 8.23
N CYS A 784 -9.66 -4.79 7.92
CA CYS A 784 -10.00 -3.43 7.53
C CYS A 784 -9.42 -3.08 6.16
N ILE A 785 -10.15 -2.24 5.41
CA ILE A 785 -9.71 -1.65 4.13
C ILE A 785 -10.20 -0.21 4.01
N GLU A 786 -9.26 0.70 3.76
CA GLU A 786 -9.54 2.11 3.51
C GLU A 786 -9.84 2.34 2.02
N THR A 787 -8.93 1.93 1.11
CA THR A 787 -9.09 2.06 -0.35
C THR A 787 -8.71 0.79 -1.13
N SER A 788 -7.46 0.35 -1.00
CA SER A 788 -6.90 -0.80 -1.74
C SER A 788 -5.81 -1.55 -0.95
N HIS A 789 -5.78 -1.36 0.38
CA HIS A 789 -4.79 -1.99 1.23
C HIS A 789 -5.46 -2.56 2.47
N TYR A 790 -5.45 -3.89 2.56
CA TYR A 790 -6.01 -4.63 3.68
C TYR A 790 -5.01 -4.66 4.85
N VAL A 791 -5.54 -4.43 6.05
CA VAL A 791 -4.81 -4.54 7.32
C VAL A 791 -5.65 -5.32 8.31
N ALA A 792 -5.02 -5.87 9.34
CA ALA A 792 -5.71 -6.67 10.34
C ALA A 792 -5.59 -6.08 11.73
N PHE A 793 -6.66 -6.22 12.50
CA PHE A 793 -6.64 -6.13 13.96
C PHE A 793 -6.84 -7.52 14.52
N ALA A 794 -6.05 -7.91 15.51
CA ALA A 794 -6.18 -9.19 16.18
C ALA A 794 -6.16 -8.98 17.70
N GLN A 795 -7.09 -9.62 18.39
CA GLN A 795 -7.08 -9.68 19.84
C GLN A 795 -6.08 -10.74 20.28
N HIS A 796 -5.20 -10.40 21.22
CA HIS A 796 -4.15 -11.30 21.70
C HIS A 796 -4.34 -11.72 23.16
N GLY A 797 -5.47 -11.38 23.78
CA GLY A 797 -5.85 -11.97 25.06
C GLY A 797 -7.24 -11.53 25.55
N LEU A 798 -7.57 -11.92 26.77
CA LEU A 798 -8.92 -11.80 27.33
C LEU A 798 -9.27 -10.38 27.80
N ASP A 799 -8.25 -9.54 27.99
CA ASP A 799 -8.43 -8.15 28.37
C ASP A 799 -8.83 -7.30 27.14
N ALA A 800 -9.75 -6.36 27.35
CA ALA A 800 -10.28 -5.55 26.25
C ALA A 800 -9.20 -4.72 25.55
N HIS A 801 -8.12 -4.31 26.24
CA HIS A 801 -7.02 -3.51 25.69
C HIS A 801 -5.94 -4.32 24.97
N GLN A 802 -6.09 -5.64 24.88
CA GLN A 802 -5.10 -6.52 24.24
C GLN A 802 -5.32 -6.65 22.73
N TRP A 803 -5.09 -5.55 22.02
CA TRP A 803 -5.19 -5.46 20.55
C TRP A 803 -3.85 -5.23 19.87
N LEU A 804 -3.67 -5.91 18.73
CA LEU A 804 -2.56 -5.71 17.81
C LEU A 804 -3.06 -5.27 16.44
N PHE A 805 -2.39 -4.28 15.87
CA PHE A 805 -2.56 -3.84 14.49
C PHE A 805 -1.45 -4.44 13.61
N PHE A 806 -1.82 -5.09 12.51
CA PHE A 806 -0.91 -5.70 11.56
C PHE A 806 -1.03 -5.06 10.17
N ASP A 807 0.12 -4.66 9.63
CA ASP A 807 0.27 -4.17 8.26
C ASP A 807 1.40 -4.94 7.57
N SER A 808 1.06 -5.65 6.48
CA SER A 808 2.01 -6.48 5.72
C SER A 808 3.00 -5.68 4.88
N MET A 809 2.72 -4.39 4.64
CA MET A 809 3.52 -3.48 3.83
C MET A 809 3.77 -2.16 4.56
N ALA A 810 4.00 -2.24 5.87
CA ALA A 810 4.16 -1.08 6.76
C ALA A 810 5.36 -0.18 6.39
N ASP A 811 6.42 -0.77 5.87
CA ASP A 811 7.63 -0.08 5.42
C ASP A 811 8.24 -0.81 4.21
N ARG A 812 9.22 -0.20 3.55
CA ARG A 812 9.87 -0.75 2.37
C ARG A 812 11.35 -0.43 2.35
N GLU A 813 12.16 -1.48 2.20
CA GLU A 813 13.60 -1.35 2.04
C GLU A 813 13.96 -1.55 0.56
N GLY A 814 14.67 -0.58 -0.02
CA GLY A 814 15.13 -0.63 -1.40
C GLY A 814 14.13 -0.12 -2.46
N GLY A 815 14.63 -0.05 -3.71
CA GLY A 815 13.94 0.48 -4.89
C GLY A 815 13.17 -0.59 -5.68
N LEU A 816 13.40 -0.72 -6.99
CA LEU A 816 12.70 -1.71 -7.83
C LEU A 816 12.89 -3.17 -7.36
N ASN A 817 14.08 -3.48 -6.84
CA ASN A 817 14.43 -4.78 -6.25
C ASN A 817 14.23 -4.81 -4.72
N GLY A 818 13.51 -3.82 -4.17
CA GLY A 818 13.23 -3.71 -2.75
C GLY A 818 12.14 -4.66 -2.29
N PHE A 819 12.06 -4.86 -0.98
CA PHE A 819 11.07 -5.72 -0.32
C PHE A 819 10.31 -4.93 0.74
N ASN A 820 9.08 -5.36 1.01
CA ASN A 820 8.28 -4.75 2.07
C ASN A 820 8.68 -5.34 3.42
N ILE A 821 8.53 -4.54 4.48
CA ILE A 821 8.76 -4.95 5.86
C ILE A 821 7.42 -4.89 6.59
N PRO A 822 6.91 -6.04 7.07
CA PRO A 822 5.68 -6.07 7.82
C PRO A 822 5.89 -5.59 9.25
N ARG A 823 4.84 -5.06 9.86
CA ARG A 823 4.88 -4.59 11.24
C ARG A 823 3.62 -4.99 11.99
N VAL A 824 3.80 -5.42 13.23
CA VAL A 824 2.72 -5.67 14.19
C VAL A 824 2.89 -4.71 15.36
N THR A 825 1.92 -3.83 15.58
CA THR A 825 1.99 -2.74 16.56
C THR A 825 0.88 -2.89 17.60
N PRO A 826 1.19 -2.84 18.92
CA PRO A 826 0.15 -2.77 19.94
C PRO A 826 -0.71 -1.52 19.80
N CYS A 827 -2.02 -1.67 19.93
CA CYS A 827 -2.98 -0.58 19.81
C CYS A 827 -4.07 -0.65 20.92
N PRO A 828 -3.68 -0.56 22.21
CA PRO A 828 -4.62 -0.67 23.33
C PRO A 828 -5.69 0.42 23.36
N GLU A 829 -5.43 1.57 22.74
CA GLU A 829 -6.36 2.70 22.65
C GLU A 829 -7.64 2.35 21.88
N VAL A 830 -7.61 1.32 21.05
CA VAL A 830 -8.78 0.86 20.28
C VAL A 830 -9.91 0.40 21.20
N ALA A 831 -9.55 -0.23 22.33
CA ALA A 831 -10.51 -0.75 23.28
C ALA A 831 -11.35 0.36 23.94
N ASP A 832 -10.73 1.49 24.26
CA ASP A 832 -11.40 2.65 24.85
C ASP A 832 -12.61 3.06 24.00
N TYR A 833 -12.46 3.06 22.67
CA TYR A 833 -13.55 3.41 21.75
C TYR A 833 -14.55 2.27 21.53
N LEU A 834 -14.13 1.01 21.63
CA LEU A 834 -15.03 -0.13 21.52
C LEU A 834 -15.96 -0.26 22.74
N GLU A 835 -15.52 0.19 23.91
CA GLU A 835 -16.31 0.22 25.14
C GLU A 835 -17.24 1.44 25.25
N MET A 836 -17.00 2.50 24.45
CA MET A 836 -17.89 3.65 24.39
C MET A 836 -19.28 3.26 23.88
N SER A 837 -20.31 3.93 24.42
CA SER A 837 -21.67 3.81 23.87
C SER A 837 -21.75 4.33 22.43
N PRO A 838 -22.58 3.74 21.55
CA PRO A 838 -22.76 4.21 20.17
C PRO A 838 -23.11 5.70 20.06
N GLU A 839 -23.89 6.22 21.01
CA GLU A 839 -24.29 7.63 21.08
C GLU A 839 -23.09 8.57 21.34
N ALA A 840 -22.12 8.12 22.14
CA ALA A 840 -20.89 8.85 22.40
C ALA A 840 -19.97 8.85 21.17
N LEU A 841 -19.84 7.71 20.48
CA LEU A 841 -19.08 7.60 19.24
C LEU A 841 -19.67 8.49 18.12
N GLN A 842 -20.99 8.60 18.06
CA GLN A 842 -21.68 9.47 17.10
C GLN A 842 -21.30 10.96 17.27
N GLY A 843 -20.97 11.40 18.48
CA GLY A 843 -20.58 12.79 18.77
C GLY A 843 -19.15 13.14 18.37
N LEU A 844 -18.32 12.16 18.02
CA LEU A 844 -16.90 12.36 17.67
C LEU A 844 -16.74 12.58 16.16
N ASP A 845 -15.85 13.50 15.76
CA ASP A 845 -15.42 13.57 14.35
C ASP A 845 -14.47 12.39 14.08
N PRO A 846 -14.73 11.52 13.09
CA PRO A 846 -13.83 10.44 12.73
C PRO A 846 -12.38 10.88 12.44
N ARG A 847 -12.16 12.14 12.04
CA ARG A 847 -10.81 12.70 11.83
C ARG A 847 -10.06 13.02 13.12
N SER A 848 -10.77 13.15 14.24
CA SER A 848 -10.18 13.39 15.56
C SER A 848 -9.78 12.09 16.28
N LEU A 849 -10.23 10.93 15.77
CA LEU A 849 -9.89 9.63 16.32
C LEU A 849 -8.41 9.28 16.06
N PRO A 850 -7.73 8.60 17.01
CA PRO A 850 -6.40 8.02 16.77
C PRO A 850 -6.40 7.13 15.53
N ALA A 851 -5.26 7.06 14.83
CA ALA A 851 -5.17 6.41 13.53
C ALA A 851 -5.69 4.96 13.52
N TYR A 852 -5.34 4.15 14.53
CA TYR A 852 -5.77 2.76 14.61
C TYR A 852 -7.25 2.62 14.97
N ALA A 853 -7.76 3.41 15.92
CA ALA A 853 -9.19 3.45 16.25
C ALA A 853 -10.04 3.92 15.05
N ARG A 854 -9.59 4.95 14.32
CA ARG A 854 -10.21 5.43 13.09
C ARG A 854 -10.30 4.30 12.06
N ARG A 855 -9.19 3.60 11.81
CA ARG A 855 -9.16 2.48 10.86
C ARG A 855 -10.08 1.35 11.28
N LEU A 856 -10.12 0.98 12.55
CA LEU A 856 -11.02 -0.07 13.01
C LEU A 856 -12.49 0.32 12.78
N LEU A 857 -12.91 1.49 13.28
CA LEU A 857 -14.31 1.88 13.29
C LEU A 857 -14.84 2.34 11.92
N CYS A 858 -14.00 2.95 11.10
CA CYS A 858 -14.40 3.50 9.81
C CYS A 858 -14.07 2.58 8.63
N ASP A 859 -13.06 1.71 8.78
CA ASP A 859 -12.53 0.88 7.70
C ASP A 859 -12.76 -0.63 7.90
N ALA A 860 -13.57 -1.07 8.88
CA ALA A 860 -13.97 -2.47 9.05
C ALA A 860 -14.61 -3.09 7.78
N TYR A 861 -14.08 -4.22 7.35
CA TYR A 861 -14.51 -5.00 6.19
C TYR A 861 -15.08 -6.36 6.58
N MET A 862 -14.34 -7.14 7.38
CA MET A 862 -14.81 -8.40 7.96
C MET A 862 -14.52 -8.43 9.45
N CYS A 863 -15.48 -8.88 10.24
CA CYS A 863 -15.32 -9.16 11.67
C CYS A 863 -15.35 -10.67 11.89
N PHE A 864 -14.39 -11.18 12.66
CA PHE A 864 -14.20 -12.60 12.95
C PHE A 864 -14.55 -12.88 14.40
N TYR A 865 -15.49 -13.79 14.61
CA TYR A 865 -15.98 -14.20 15.92
C TYR A 865 -15.76 -15.68 16.15
N HIS A 866 -15.44 -16.08 17.37
CA HIS A 866 -15.35 -17.48 17.74
C HIS A 866 -16.16 -17.76 19.00
N SER A 867 -16.58 -19.03 19.15
CA SER A 867 -17.18 -19.50 20.40
C SER A 867 -16.08 -19.70 21.46
N PRO A 868 -16.19 -19.09 22.66
CA PRO A 868 -15.21 -19.29 23.75
C PRO A 868 -15.18 -20.72 24.28
N SER A 869 -16.27 -21.50 24.07
CA SER A 869 -16.41 -22.86 24.59
C SER A 869 -15.85 -23.94 23.66
N LEU A 870 -15.52 -23.63 22.40
CA LEU A 870 -15.19 -24.59 21.34
C LEU A 870 -13.75 -24.51 20.81
N GLY A 871 -12.79 -24.10 21.64
CA GLY A 871 -11.36 -24.09 21.28
C GLY A 871 -10.76 -25.49 21.13
N LEU A 872 -9.98 -25.72 20.06
CA LEU A 872 -9.21 -26.95 19.81
C LEU A 872 -8.11 -27.18 20.86
N TYR A 873 -7.56 -26.11 21.41
CA TYR A 873 -6.57 -26.12 22.49
C TYR A 873 -7.18 -25.41 23.69
N LYS A 874 -7.20 -26.09 24.84
CA LYS A 874 -7.56 -25.52 26.14
C LYS A 874 -6.31 -25.10 26.90
#